data_AF-A0A2A4XZ40-F1
#
_entry.id   AF-A0A2A4XZ40-F1
#
_cell.length_a   1.000
_cell.length_b   1.000
_cell.length_c   1.000
_cell.angle_alpha   90.00
_cell.angle_beta   90.00
_cell.angle_gamma   90.00
#
_symmetry.space_group_name_H-M   'P 1'
#
loop_
_entity.id
_entity.type
_entity.pdbx_description
1 polymer ?
#
loop_
_entity_poly.entity_id
_entity_poly.type
_entity_poly.pdbx_seq_one_letter_code
_entity_poly.pdbx_strand_id
1 'polypeptide(L)'
;MASTAPTKTARTAAQNKTTRKKRKNRNQQQPFLWRALKFTSYWLCFLAALGFIAGMAVFFYYSLDLPNPDTLKMPTSVPTVTITSSDGEVLTHRAAQQSGHIAIKLLPLHTKQALISIEDRSFYSHNGVNVFGIARAAFTNLIKGTSHGGSTLTQQLAKMLYLKPEKKLKRKVQEAMLAVWLESKYDKDKLLELYFNRAYYGAGANGIEAAAQKYFDKSARYLSLGESALLAGLMKAPSAYNPLRHPEKAKARQKLVLNAMLEEGYIDAQQVAYAANAELGLRHTNVASQGQYAADWVMRDMRGIAGDLTGDIVVEATIDPYLQQVAEDALNNVMAESGEKYQAKQAALILMDKNGAVRAMVGGRDYGESSFNRVTTAKRQPGSAFKPFVYLAALEKGFSPTSIVNDAPVSFKNWKPKNYGNKYYGEVTLRESLAKSMNSVAIRLARNVGAGQVIATARRLGISSDMKKNLSIALGTSEVSLHELTNAYLPFMNGGFAAEAHIISRIADSEGSDIYRHRNNANDRLINQVHAQQMQDMLFAVSDWGTGKRARIDGFEVYGKTGTTQNYKDGWFIGFTSEYIAGVWVGNDDSTPTKNVTGGNLPAQIWHDLMSQIHDGLADGVDLGDEGFVMGGGTDEGVAPLDGIAVLLNSE
;
A
#
# COMPACT_ATOMS: atom_id res chain seq x y z
N MET A 1 56.48 -104.11 -0.71
CA MET A 1 55.76 -103.49 -1.84
C MET A 1 56.01 -101.99 -1.78
N ALA A 2 56.40 -101.37 -2.90
CA ALA A 2 56.50 -99.91 -3.16
C ALA A 2 57.46 -99.08 -2.29
N SER A 3 57.74 -97.84 -2.73
CA SER A 3 58.50 -96.74 -2.06
C SER A 3 59.99 -96.63 -2.36
N THR A 4 60.40 -95.52 -2.99
CA THR A 4 61.80 -95.10 -3.20
C THR A 4 61.91 -93.57 -3.11
N ALA A 5 62.69 -93.07 -2.15
CA ALA A 5 62.92 -91.64 -1.85
C ALA A 5 64.41 -91.44 -1.51
N PRO A 6 65.10 -90.41 -2.06
CA PRO A 6 66.02 -89.63 -1.21
C PRO A 6 66.47 -88.22 -1.71
N THR A 7 67.25 -87.53 -0.85
CA THR A 7 68.51 -86.75 -1.13
C THR A 7 68.56 -85.26 -1.52
N LYS A 8 69.36 -84.52 -0.72
CA LYS A 8 70.53 -83.65 -1.03
C LYS A 8 70.83 -83.29 -2.50
N THR A 9 71.32 -82.05 -2.74
CA THR A 9 72.46 -81.62 -3.62
C THR A 9 72.38 -80.10 -3.86
N ALA A 10 73.39 -79.26 -4.15
CA ALA A 10 74.85 -79.29 -4.35
C ALA A 10 75.34 -77.83 -4.11
N ARG A 11 76.42 -77.50 -3.39
CA ARG A 11 77.88 -77.55 -3.67
C ARG A 11 78.39 -76.88 -4.97
N THR A 12 79.18 -75.80 -4.74
CA THR A 12 80.45 -75.38 -5.40
C THR A 12 80.44 -74.82 -6.83
N ALA A 13 80.82 -73.55 -6.99
CA ALA A 13 82.13 -73.06 -7.50
C ALA A 13 82.12 -72.90 -9.05
N ALA A 14 82.73 -71.90 -9.71
CA ALA A 14 83.72 -70.92 -9.33
C ALA A 14 83.62 -69.65 -10.21
N GLN A 15 84.10 -68.56 -9.61
CA GLN A 15 84.79 -67.39 -10.14
C GLN A 15 85.00 -67.23 -11.65
N ASN A 16 84.71 -66.01 -12.13
CA ASN A 16 85.75 -65.21 -12.78
C ASN A 16 85.50 -63.70 -12.68
N LYS A 17 86.54 -63.00 -12.17
CA LYS A 17 87.14 -61.73 -12.61
C LYS A 17 86.20 -60.56 -12.96
N THR A 18 86.46 -59.31 -12.62
CA THR A 18 87.50 -58.56 -11.91
C THR A 18 86.96 -57.13 -11.96
N THR A 19 87.15 -56.33 -10.91
CA THR A 19 87.73 -54.97 -10.98
C THR A 19 87.34 -54.11 -9.78
N ARG A 20 88.39 -53.63 -9.13
CA ARG A 20 88.47 -52.69 -8.03
C ARG A 20 87.89 -51.33 -8.47
N LYS A 21 86.86 -50.80 -7.80
CA LYS A 21 86.51 -49.37 -7.90
C LYS A 21 85.89 -48.80 -6.61
N LYS A 22 86.64 -47.85 -6.05
CA LYS A 22 86.33 -46.73 -5.15
C LYS A 22 84.93 -46.68 -4.53
N ARG A 23 84.93 -46.70 -3.19
CA ARG A 23 83.88 -46.16 -2.30
C ARG A 23 83.47 -44.76 -2.78
N LYS A 24 82.20 -44.59 -3.14
CA LYS A 24 81.51 -43.29 -3.21
C LYS A 24 80.18 -43.44 -2.47
N ASN A 25 80.01 -42.64 -1.42
CA ASN A 25 78.74 -42.42 -0.73
C ASN A 25 77.66 -42.11 -1.76
N ARG A 26 76.58 -42.91 -1.77
CA ARG A 26 75.38 -42.61 -2.56
C ARG A 26 74.24 -42.36 -1.59
N ASN A 27 74.06 -41.07 -1.33
CA ASN A 27 72.92 -40.48 -0.65
C ASN A 27 71.66 -40.83 -1.46
N GLN A 28 70.79 -41.71 -0.93
CA GLN A 28 69.50 -42.06 -1.53
C GLN A 28 68.53 -40.88 -1.33
N GLN A 29 68.61 -39.90 -2.22
CA GLN A 29 67.58 -38.86 -2.32
C GLN A 29 66.32 -39.50 -2.91
N GLN A 30 65.23 -39.52 -2.13
CA GLN A 30 63.90 -39.80 -2.65
C GLN A 30 63.56 -38.85 -3.81
N PRO A 31 62.81 -39.32 -4.83
CA PRO A 31 62.55 -38.53 -6.03
C PRO A 31 61.81 -37.23 -5.67
N PHE A 32 62.39 -36.11 -6.07
CA PHE A 32 61.95 -34.73 -5.82
C PHE A 32 60.44 -34.51 -6.05
N LEU A 33 59.85 -35.19 -7.04
CA LEU A 33 58.42 -35.15 -7.35
C LEU A 33 57.52 -35.65 -6.21
N TRP A 34 57.92 -36.69 -5.45
CA TRP A 34 57.14 -37.21 -4.33
C TRP A 34 57.21 -36.31 -3.09
N ARG A 35 58.33 -35.62 -2.89
CA ARG A 35 58.47 -34.59 -1.85
C ARG A 35 57.65 -33.35 -2.20
N ALA A 36 57.66 -32.93 -3.46
CA ALA A 36 56.83 -31.83 -3.94
C ALA A 36 55.32 -32.14 -3.79
N LEU A 37 54.88 -33.35 -4.13
CA LEU A 37 53.47 -33.75 -3.99
C LEU A 37 53.00 -33.85 -2.52
N LYS A 38 53.85 -34.38 -1.63
CA LYS A 38 53.56 -34.42 -0.19
C LYS A 38 53.58 -33.02 0.42
N PHE A 39 54.47 -32.15 -0.03
CA PHE A 39 54.53 -30.76 0.41
C PHE A 39 53.29 -29.98 -0.05
N THR A 40 52.88 -30.10 -1.31
CA THR A 40 51.65 -29.45 -1.80
C THR A 40 50.40 -29.98 -1.11
N SER A 41 50.28 -31.30 -0.92
CA SER A 41 49.19 -31.92 -0.15
C SER A 41 49.15 -31.42 1.31
N TYR A 42 50.30 -31.35 1.98
CA TYR A 42 50.40 -30.82 3.35
C TYR A 42 50.01 -29.34 3.43
N TRP A 43 50.45 -28.51 2.49
CA TRP A 43 50.05 -27.10 2.42
C TRP A 43 48.57 -26.92 2.09
N LEU A 44 47.98 -27.77 1.25
CA LEU A 44 46.54 -27.79 0.99
C LEU A 44 45.75 -28.16 2.26
N CYS A 45 46.18 -29.20 2.99
CA CYS A 45 45.56 -29.56 4.26
C CYS A 45 45.74 -28.47 5.34
N PHE A 46 46.91 -27.84 5.39
CA PHE A 46 47.18 -26.73 6.31
C PHE A 46 46.31 -25.50 5.99
N LEU A 47 46.21 -25.11 4.72
CA LEU A 47 45.33 -24.02 4.29
C LEU A 47 43.85 -24.34 4.53
N ALA A 48 43.43 -25.59 4.32
CA ALA A 48 42.08 -26.04 4.64
C ALA A 48 41.80 -25.97 6.15
N ALA A 49 42.74 -26.41 6.99
CA ALA A 49 42.62 -26.32 8.45
C ALA A 49 42.61 -24.85 8.93
N LEU A 50 43.44 -23.99 8.36
CA LEU A 50 43.48 -22.57 8.68
C LEU A 50 42.18 -21.86 8.25
N GLY A 51 41.66 -22.22 7.07
CA GLY A 51 40.34 -21.77 6.59
C GLY A 51 39.19 -22.27 7.48
N PHE A 52 39.27 -23.50 7.99
CA PHE A 52 38.30 -24.04 8.94
C PHE A 52 38.32 -23.28 10.27
N ILE A 53 39.51 -23.01 10.82
CA ILE A 53 39.67 -22.24 12.06
C ILE A 53 39.17 -20.80 11.87
N ALA A 54 39.51 -20.16 10.75
CA ALA A 54 39.00 -18.83 10.42
C ALA A 54 37.46 -18.84 10.28
N GLY A 55 36.90 -19.87 9.65
CA GLY A 55 35.45 -20.08 9.55
C GLY A 55 34.78 -20.26 10.91
N MET A 56 35.39 -21.03 11.82
CA MET A 56 34.92 -21.22 13.20
C MET A 56 35.01 -19.93 14.04
N ALA A 57 36.07 -19.14 13.89
CA ALA A 57 36.18 -17.85 14.56
C ALA A 57 35.11 -16.85 14.07
N VAL A 58 34.85 -16.84 12.77
CA VAL A 58 33.75 -16.05 12.16
C VAL A 58 32.39 -16.54 12.67
N PHE A 59 32.19 -17.87 12.75
CA PHE A 59 30.97 -18.49 13.28
C PHE A 59 30.71 -18.08 14.73
N PHE A 60 31.73 -18.17 15.59
CA PHE A 60 31.60 -17.82 17.01
C PHE A 60 31.38 -16.31 17.20
N TYR A 61 32.13 -15.47 16.48
CA TYR A 61 31.99 -14.01 16.55
C TYR A 61 30.58 -13.54 16.22
N TYR A 62 29.95 -14.11 15.18
CA TYR A 62 28.59 -13.73 14.80
C TYR A 62 27.49 -14.44 15.59
N SER A 63 27.80 -15.54 16.29
CA SER A 63 26.83 -16.24 17.15
C SER A 63 26.38 -15.43 18.36
N LEU A 64 27.24 -14.54 18.87
CA LEU A 64 26.96 -13.69 20.02
C LEU A 64 25.93 -12.57 19.73
N ASP A 65 25.70 -12.28 18.45
CA ASP A 65 24.81 -11.21 17.96
C ASP A 65 23.59 -11.79 17.21
N LEU A 66 23.24 -13.06 17.49
CA LEU A 66 22.03 -13.67 16.95
C LEU A 66 20.81 -13.26 17.80
N PRO A 67 19.68 -12.87 17.17
CA PRO A 67 18.44 -12.63 17.90
C PRO A 67 17.99 -13.93 18.60
N ASN A 68 17.52 -13.82 19.84
CA ASN A 68 17.06 -14.97 20.63
C ASN A 68 15.82 -15.61 19.96
N PRO A 69 15.92 -16.82 19.38
CA PRO A 69 14.86 -17.40 18.57
C PRO A 69 13.64 -17.86 19.38
N ASP A 70 13.76 -18.05 20.70
CA ASP A 70 12.68 -18.55 21.56
C ASP A 70 11.68 -17.46 21.96
N THR A 71 11.99 -16.19 21.70
CA THR A 71 11.09 -15.06 22.01
C THR A 71 9.98 -14.83 20.99
N LEU A 72 9.95 -15.60 19.89
CA LEU A 72 9.04 -15.41 18.76
C LEU A 72 8.12 -16.62 18.60
N LYS A 73 6.97 -16.59 19.28
CA LYS A 73 5.89 -17.59 19.10
C LYS A 73 5.32 -17.47 17.69
N MET A 74 5.18 -18.61 17.01
CA MET A 74 4.65 -18.68 15.65
C MET A 74 3.11 -18.76 15.70
N PRO A 75 2.36 -17.83 15.08
CA PRO A 75 0.90 -17.90 15.05
C PRO A 75 0.43 -19.13 14.27
N THR A 76 -0.52 -19.88 14.84
CA THR A 76 -1.03 -21.14 14.27
C THR A 76 -2.18 -20.96 13.28
N SER A 77 -2.79 -19.78 13.21
CA SER A 77 -3.74 -19.36 12.18
C SER A 77 -3.86 -17.84 12.21
N VAL A 78 -3.86 -17.18 11.06
CA VAL A 78 -4.22 -15.75 11.01
C VAL A 78 -5.71 -15.66 10.69
N PRO A 79 -6.50 -14.91 11.46
CA PRO A 79 -7.90 -14.72 11.13
C PRO A 79 -8.06 -14.04 9.77
N THR A 80 -9.19 -14.27 9.10
CA THR A 80 -9.56 -13.60 7.84
C THR A 80 -10.52 -12.47 8.15
N VAL A 81 -10.33 -11.34 7.49
CA VAL A 81 -11.21 -10.18 7.51
C VAL A 81 -11.94 -10.12 6.18
N THR A 82 -13.23 -10.36 6.19
CA THR A 82 -14.11 -10.14 5.04
C THR A 82 -14.62 -8.72 5.11
N ILE A 83 -14.31 -7.92 4.10
CA ILE A 83 -14.78 -6.53 3.99
C ILE A 83 -15.96 -6.52 3.02
N THR A 84 -17.12 -6.08 3.49
CA THR A 84 -18.32 -5.91 2.68
C THR A 84 -18.61 -4.44 2.42
N SER A 85 -19.28 -4.13 1.33
CA SER A 85 -19.84 -2.80 1.03
C SER A 85 -21.13 -2.56 1.82
N SER A 86 -21.67 -1.36 1.65
CA SER A 86 -22.91 -0.90 2.30
C SER A 86 -24.17 -1.69 1.88
N ASP A 87 -24.16 -2.31 0.70
CA ASP A 87 -25.20 -3.22 0.19
C ASP A 87 -25.01 -4.69 0.62
N GLY A 88 -23.93 -4.99 1.35
CA GLY A 88 -23.59 -6.33 1.80
C GLY A 88 -22.80 -7.17 0.80
N GLU A 89 -22.47 -6.66 -0.39
CA GLU A 89 -21.58 -7.36 -1.31
C GLU A 89 -20.15 -7.44 -0.74
N VAL A 90 -19.43 -8.53 -1.03
CA VAL A 90 -18.06 -8.67 -0.58
C VAL A 90 -17.15 -7.84 -1.48
N LEU A 91 -16.60 -6.74 -0.94
CA LEU A 91 -15.56 -5.95 -1.62
C LEU A 91 -14.27 -6.75 -1.74
N THR A 92 -13.79 -7.33 -0.63
CA THR A 92 -12.58 -8.15 -0.63
C THR A 92 -12.42 -8.97 0.64
N HIS A 93 -11.71 -10.10 0.53
CA HIS A 93 -11.17 -10.81 1.67
C HIS A 93 -9.71 -10.38 1.91
N ARG A 94 -9.38 -10.14 3.17
CA ARG A 94 -8.03 -9.79 3.64
C ARG A 94 -7.63 -10.73 4.75
N ALA A 95 -6.37 -11.14 4.79
CA ALA A 95 -5.88 -11.79 5.99
C ALA A 95 -5.69 -10.71 7.09
N ALA A 96 -6.23 -10.97 8.29
CA ALA A 96 -6.14 -10.06 9.46
C ALA A 96 -4.70 -9.67 9.76
N GLN A 97 -3.78 -10.62 9.56
CA GLN A 97 -2.35 -10.40 9.39
C GLN A 97 -1.94 -10.67 7.95
N GLN A 98 -0.90 -10.00 7.46
CA GLN A 98 -0.46 -9.95 6.05
C GLN A 98 -0.21 -11.29 5.32
N SER A 99 -0.41 -12.45 5.95
CA SER A 99 0.00 -13.77 5.47
C SER A 99 -1.07 -14.81 5.78
N GLY A 100 -2.13 -14.92 4.96
CA GLY A 100 -3.13 -15.98 5.08
C GLY A 100 -2.46 -17.35 5.15
N HIS A 101 -2.66 -18.09 6.24
CA HIS A 101 -1.95 -19.35 6.48
C HIS A 101 -2.71 -20.53 5.86
N ILE A 102 -2.13 -21.16 4.84
CA ILE A 102 -2.58 -22.46 4.33
C ILE A 102 -1.65 -23.57 4.82
N ALA A 103 -2.23 -24.65 5.36
CA ALA A 103 -1.45 -25.82 5.74
C ALA A 103 -0.86 -26.49 4.49
N ILE A 104 0.40 -26.90 4.55
CA ILE A 104 1.14 -27.47 3.41
C ILE A 104 0.52 -28.75 2.85
N LYS A 105 -0.26 -29.45 3.68
CA LYS A 105 -1.01 -30.66 3.31
C LYS A 105 -2.22 -30.38 2.41
N LEU A 106 -2.72 -29.15 2.43
CA LEU A 106 -3.86 -28.72 1.62
C LEU A 106 -3.43 -28.19 0.25
N LEU A 107 -2.13 -27.89 0.09
CA LEU A 107 -1.59 -27.47 -1.19
C LEU A 107 -1.43 -28.67 -2.14
N PRO A 108 -1.71 -28.50 -3.43
CA PRO A 108 -1.44 -29.54 -4.42
C PRO A 108 0.03 -29.96 -4.42
N LEU A 109 0.30 -31.24 -4.71
CA LEU A 109 1.66 -31.79 -4.70
C LEU A 109 2.58 -31.03 -5.67
N HIS A 110 2.06 -30.71 -6.86
CA HIS A 110 2.79 -29.96 -7.87
C HIS A 110 3.16 -28.54 -7.44
N THR A 111 2.43 -27.93 -6.50
CA THR A 111 2.78 -26.61 -5.95
C THR A 111 4.08 -26.67 -5.15
N LYS A 112 4.25 -27.71 -4.32
CA LYS A 112 5.49 -27.95 -3.56
C LYS A 112 6.66 -28.24 -4.52
N GLN A 113 6.43 -29.12 -5.48
CA GLN A 113 7.42 -29.53 -6.48
C GLN A 113 7.88 -28.36 -7.35
N ALA A 114 6.98 -27.45 -7.74
CA ALA A 114 7.32 -26.28 -8.55
C ALA A 114 8.31 -25.34 -7.86
N LEU A 115 8.14 -25.11 -6.56
CA LEU A 115 9.08 -24.28 -5.79
C LEU A 115 10.42 -24.98 -5.61
N ILE A 116 10.39 -26.26 -5.23
CA ILE A 116 11.60 -27.05 -4.97
C ILE A 116 12.45 -27.19 -6.23
N SER A 117 11.84 -27.47 -7.39
CA SER A 117 12.59 -27.69 -8.65
C SER A 117 13.39 -26.48 -9.11
N ILE A 118 12.88 -25.26 -8.85
CA ILE A 118 13.49 -24.01 -9.32
C ILE A 118 14.35 -23.29 -8.28
N GLU A 119 13.99 -23.36 -6.99
CA GLU A 119 14.73 -22.66 -5.92
C GLU A 119 15.72 -23.56 -5.18
N ASP A 120 15.39 -24.83 -4.88
CA ASP A 120 16.23 -25.70 -4.07
C ASP A 120 15.97 -27.20 -4.29
N ARG A 121 16.55 -27.76 -5.37
CA ARG A 121 16.39 -29.17 -5.77
C ARG A 121 16.82 -30.17 -4.69
N SER A 122 17.72 -29.75 -3.81
CA SER A 122 18.25 -30.55 -2.69
C SER A 122 17.49 -30.36 -1.39
N PHE A 123 16.33 -29.69 -1.40
CA PHE A 123 15.68 -29.22 -0.19
C PHE A 123 15.52 -30.32 0.86
N TYR A 124 15.08 -31.52 0.50
CA TYR A 124 14.88 -32.61 1.47
C TYR A 124 16.17 -33.31 1.93
N SER A 125 17.33 -33.08 1.28
CA SER A 125 18.57 -33.82 1.56
C SER A 125 19.63 -33.02 2.33
N HIS A 126 19.55 -31.69 2.37
CA HIS A 126 20.48 -30.86 3.15
C HIS A 126 19.93 -30.49 4.53
N ASN A 127 20.81 -30.11 5.46
CA ASN A 127 20.47 -29.65 6.82
C ASN A 127 20.71 -28.14 6.96
N GLY A 128 19.84 -27.33 6.37
CA GLY A 128 19.84 -25.86 6.41
C GLY A 128 20.71 -25.21 5.35
N VAL A 129 21.90 -25.75 5.09
CA VAL A 129 22.85 -25.24 4.09
C VAL A 129 23.28 -26.35 3.15
N ASN A 130 23.20 -26.10 1.84
CA ASN A 130 23.71 -27.02 0.83
C ASN A 130 25.20 -26.76 0.54
N VAL A 131 26.09 -27.42 1.28
CA VAL A 131 27.55 -27.29 1.13
C VAL A 131 28.04 -27.67 -0.27
N PHE A 132 27.53 -28.77 -0.83
CA PHE A 132 27.86 -29.20 -2.19
C PHE A 132 27.32 -28.23 -3.25
N GLY A 133 26.14 -27.67 -3.01
CA GLY A 133 25.53 -26.64 -3.85
C GLY A 133 26.33 -25.34 -3.87
N ILE A 134 26.85 -24.91 -2.71
CA ILE A 134 27.77 -23.76 -2.61
C ILE A 134 29.07 -24.03 -3.37
N ALA A 135 29.68 -25.19 -3.17
CA ALA A 135 30.93 -25.56 -3.87
C ALA A 135 30.73 -25.64 -5.39
N ARG A 136 29.61 -26.25 -5.83
CA ARG A 136 29.23 -26.31 -7.25
C ARG A 136 29.00 -24.92 -7.82
N ALA A 137 28.25 -24.07 -7.12
CA ALA A 137 27.98 -22.70 -7.54
C ALA A 137 29.27 -21.87 -7.66
N ALA A 138 30.18 -21.99 -6.69
CA ALA A 138 31.48 -21.31 -6.74
C ALA A 138 32.31 -21.74 -7.96
N PHE A 139 32.36 -23.04 -8.24
CA PHE A 139 33.06 -23.58 -9.41
C PHE A 139 32.41 -23.15 -10.74
N THR A 140 31.07 -23.19 -10.84
CA THR A 140 30.38 -22.74 -12.05
C THR A 140 30.51 -21.24 -12.28
N ASN A 141 30.51 -20.43 -11.22
CA ASN A 141 30.68 -18.98 -11.33
C ASN A 141 32.09 -18.63 -11.82
N LEU A 142 33.12 -19.40 -11.42
CA LEU A 142 34.51 -19.23 -11.85
C LEU A 142 34.70 -19.59 -13.34
N ILE A 143 33.97 -20.59 -13.84
CA ILE A 143 34.12 -21.10 -15.21
C ILE A 143 33.20 -20.41 -16.21
N LYS A 144 31.93 -20.21 -15.86
CA LYS A 144 30.88 -19.74 -16.77
C LYS A 144 30.55 -18.25 -16.63
N GLY A 145 31.17 -17.53 -15.68
CA GLY A 145 30.95 -16.09 -15.47
C GLY A 145 29.50 -15.69 -15.11
N THR A 146 28.63 -16.66 -14.84
CA THR A 146 27.21 -16.45 -14.50
C THR A 146 27.02 -16.55 -12.99
N SER A 147 26.14 -15.74 -12.41
CA SER A 147 25.87 -15.76 -10.96
C SER A 147 24.71 -16.71 -10.65
N HIS A 148 25.02 -17.95 -10.26
CA HIS A 148 24.03 -18.86 -9.70
C HIS A 148 23.97 -18.67 -8.17
N GLY A 149 22.77 -18.42 -7.64
CA GLY A 149 22.55 -18.23 -6.21
C GLY A 149 22.56 -19.58 -5.48
N GLY A 150 23.58 -19.84 -4.66
CA GLY A 150 23.68 -21.07 -3.85
C GLY A 150 22.94 -21.02 -2.51
N SER A 151 21.85 -20.23 -2.40
CA SER A 151 21.11 -20.08 -1.13
C SER A 151 19.96 -21.07 -1.06
N THR A 152 19.79 -21.75 0.08
CA THR A 152 18.71 -22.73 0.30
C THR A 152 17.38 -22.05 0.65
N LEU A 153 16.25 -22.75 0.48
CA LEU A 153 14.93 -22.23 0.89
C LEU A 153 14.92 -21.85 2.38
N THR A 154 15.57 -22.63 3.24
CA THR A 154 15.65 -22.36 4.68
C THR A 154 16.48 -21.10 4.98
N GLN A 155 17.55 -20.84 4.22
CA GLN A 155 18.29 -19.56 4.34
C GLN A 155 17.44 -18.38 3.90
N GLN A 156 16.67 -18.52 2.82
CA GLN A 156 15.74 -17.49 2.38
C GLN A 156 14.65 -17.24 3.43
N LEU A 157 14.11 -18.30 4.04
CA LEU A 157 13.15 -18.21 5.15
C LEU A 157 13.75 -17.49 6.36
N ALA A 158 14.94 -17.88 6.80
CA ALA A 158 15.64 -17.25 7.91
C ALA A 158 15.84 -15.74 7.70
N LYS A 159 16.22 -15.35 6.47
CA LYS A 159 16.34 -13.95 6.06
C LYS A 159 15.03 -13.20 6.21
N MET A 160 13.91 -13.81 5.80
CA MET A 160 12.59 -13.19 5.84
C MET A 160 12.01 -13.07 7.26
N LEU A 161 12.33 -14.03 8.13
CA LEU A 161 11.77 -14.09 9.48
C LEU A 161 12.55 -13.25 10.49
N TYR A 162 13.89 -13.23 10.43
CA TYR A 162 14.71 -12.78 11.57
C TYR A 162 15.71 -11.66 11.25
N LEU A 163 16.00 -11.38 9.98
CA LEU A 163 17.15 -10.55 9.62
C LEU A 163 16.76 -9.20 9.01
N LYS A 164 17.34 -8.13 9.56
CA LYS A 164 17.25 -6.77 9.01
C LYS A 164 18.25 -6.59 7.84
N PRO A 165 18.08 -5.54 7.01
CA PRO A 165 19.05 -5.22 5.97
C PRO A 165 20.40 -4.76 6.55
N GLU A 166 21.38 -5.67 6.67
CA GLU A 166 22.75 -5.38 7.15
C GLU A 166 23.84 -5.64 6.09
N LYS A 167 25.13 -5.42 6.44
CA LYS A 167 26.29 -5.73 5.58
C LYS A 167 26.20 -7.16 5.03
N LYS A 168 26.41 -7.31 3.73
CA LYS A 168 26.12 -8.54 2.96
C LYS A 168 26.76 -9.82 3.55
N LEU A 169 28.00 -9.73 4.05
CA LEU A 169 28.72 -10.89 4.58
C LEU A 169 28.19 -11.34 5.95
N LYS A 170 28.03 -10.41 6.92
CA LYS A 170 27.48 -10.68 8.25
C LYS A 170 26.10 -11.32 8.14
N ARG A 171 25.21 -10.70 7.35
CA ARG A 171 23.85 -11.22 7.12
C ARG A 171 23.88 -12.63 6.55
N LYS A 172 24.76 -12.92 5.59
CA LYS A 172 24.82 -14.25 4.96
C LYS A 172 25.28 -15.34 5.93
N VAL A 173 26.18 -15.03 6.88
CA VAL A 173 26.56 -15.96 7.96
C VAL A 173 25.38 -16.19 8.89
N GLN A 174 24.67 -15.13 9.31
CA GLN A 174 23.47 -15.25 10.15
C GLN A 174 22.36 -16.06 9.47
N GLU A 175 22.12 -15.87 8.16
CA GLU A 175 21.17 -16.65 7.36
C GLU A 175 21.51 -18.16 7.43
N ALA A 176 22.79 -18.52 7.28
CA ALA A 176 23.24 -19.91 7.34
C ALA A 176 23.06 -20.52 8.73
N MET A 177 23.41 -19.79 9.79
CA MET A 177 23.28 -20.26 11.18
C MET A 177 21.82 -20.46 11.57
N LEU A 178 20.97 -19.48 11.28
CA LEU A 178 19.53 -19.57 11.53
C LEU A 178 18.87 -20.65 10.69
N ALA A 179 19.35 -20.90 9.47
CA ALA A 179 18.85 -22.02 8.67
C ALA A 179 19.14 -23.37 9.31
N VAL A 180 20.39 -23.60 9.77
CA VAL A 180 20.73 -24.84 10.50
C VAL A 180 19.89 -24.99 11.76
N TRP A 181 19.70 -23.90 12.51
CA TRP A 181 18.86 -23.90 13.70
C TRP A 181 17.39 -24.23 13.38
N LEU A 182 16.81 -23.59 12.35
CA LEU A 182 15.44 -23.82 11.91
C LEU A 182 15.20 -25.30 11.55
N GLU A 183 16.11 -25.94 10.83
CA GLU A 183 15.96 -27.36 10.46
C GLU A 183 16.23 -28.33 11.60
N SER A 184 16.94 -27.89 12.65
CA SER A 184 17.07 -28.70 13.87
C SER A 184 15.79 -28.71 14.71
N LYS A 185 14.94 -27.68 14.55
CA LYS A 185 13.72 -27.47 15.33
C LYS A 185 12.44 -27.85 14.60
N TYR A 186 12.40 -27.68 13.27
CA TYR A 186 11.22 -27.91 12.44
C TYR A 186 11.53 -28.89 11.31
N ASP A 187 10.53 -29.71 10.96
CA ASP A 187 10.57 -30.60 9.81
C ASP A 187 10.47 -29.83 8.49
N LYS A 188 10.92 -30.47 7.40
CA LYS A 188 10.97 -29.86 6.06
C LYS A 188 9.61 -29.36 5.57
N ASP A 189 8.55 -30.12 5.84
CA ASP A 189 7.20 -29.75 5.45
C ASP A 189 6.74 -28.49 6.18
N LYS A 190 7.01 -28.36 7.48
CA LYS A 190 6.70 -27.13 8.22
C LYS A 190 7.51 -25.95 7.74
N LEU A 191 8.78 -26.12 7.41
CA LEU A 191 9.60 -25.04 6.83
C LEU A 191 9.05 -24.58 5.48
N LEU A 192 8.61 -25.52 4.65
CA LEU A 192 8.00 -25.22 3.35
C LEU A 192 6.64 -24.53 3.52
N GLU A 193 5.83 -24.96 4.49
CA GLU A 193 4.59 -24.28 4.90
C GLU A 193 4.83 -22.82 5.26
N LEU A 194 5.79 -22.57 6.15
CA LEU A 194 6.15 -21.24 6.59
C LEU A 194 6.65 -20.38 5.43
N TYR A 195 7.45 -20.97 4.54
CA TYR A 195 7.95 -20.29 3.36
C TYR A 195 6.81 -19.87 2.44
N PHE A 196 5.90 -20.79 2.07
CA PHE A 196 4.77 -20.48 1.19
C PHE A 196 3.88 -19.39 1.76
N ASN A 197 3.63 -19.41 3.06
CA ASN A 197 2.77 -18.44 3.75
C ASN A 197 3.44 -17.08 3.97
N ARG A 198 4.79 -17.00 3.96
CA ARG A 198 5.52 -15.75 4.20
C ARG A 198 6.07 -15.09 2.94
N ALA A 199 6.29 -15.84 1.86
CA ALA A 199 6.86 -15.34 0.62
C ALA A 199 6.03 -14.19 0.03
N TYR A 200 6.71 -13.19 -0.54
CA TYR A 200 6.05 -12.10 -1.27
C TYR A 200 5.91 -12.48 -2.74
N TYR A 201 4.68 -12.44 -3.26
CA TYR A 201 4.34 -12.82 -4.64
C TYR A 201 4.05 -11.63 -5.55
N GLY A 202 4.20 -10.40 -5.05
CA GLY A 202 3.93 -9.18 -5.82
C GLY A 202 2.50 -8.69 -5.65
N ALA A 203 2.21 -7.48 -6.14
CA ALA A 203 0.88 -6.86 -6.07
C ALA A 203 0.28 -6.80 -4.64
N GLY A 204 1.12 -6.67 -3.61
CA GLY A 204 0.69 -6.66 -2.20
C GLY A 204 0.39 -8.04 -1.60
N ALA A 205 0.46 -9.13 -2.37
CA ALA A 205 0.19 -10.48 -1.90
C ALA A 205 1.41 -11.08 -1.17
N ASN A 206 1.34 -11.23 0.15
CA ASN A 206 2.26 -12.08 0.92
C ASN A 206 1.55 -13.37 1.33
N GLY A 207 2.20 -14.50 1.08
CA GLY A 207 1.59 -15.82 1.25
C GLY A 207 0.92 -16.34 -0.01
N ILE A 208 1.01 -17.65 -0.22
CA ILE A 208 0.51 -18.30 -1.44
C ILE A 208 -1.01 -18.22 -1.57
N GLU A 209 -1.75 -18.24 -0.46
CA GLU A 209 -3.21 -18.11 -0.46
C GLU A 209 -3.62 -16.72 -0.96
N ALA A 210 -3.02 -15.67 -0.41
CA ALA A 210 -3.25 -14.29 -0.86
C ALA A 210 -2.87 -14.11 -2.33
N ALA A 211 -1.80 -14.77 -2.79
CA ALA A 211 -1.39 -14.72 -4.18
C ALA A 211 -2.39 -15.42 -5.11
N ALA A 212 -2.88 -16.61 -4.73
CA ALA A 212 -3.86 -17.35 -5.50
C ALA A 212 -5.17 -16.56 -5.65
N GLN A 213 -5.65 -15.95 -4.56
CA GLN A 213 -6.81 -15.07 -4.59
C GLN A 213 -6.54 -13.82 -5.44
N LYS A 214 -5.38 -13.17 -5.28
CA LYS A 214 -5.05 -11.95 -6.01
C LYS A 214 -4.94 -12.15 -7.52
N TYR A 215 -4.35 -13.26 -7.97
CA TYR A 215 -4.08 -13.48 -9.39
C TYR A 215 -5.13 -14.33 -10.10
N PHE A 216 -5.82 -15.23 -9.39
CA PHE A 216 -6.72 -16.22 -9.99
C PHE A 216 -8.11 -16.26 -9.35
N ASP A 217 -8.35 -15.46 -8.30
CA ASP A 217 -9.62 -15.41 -7.56
C ASP A 217 -10.10 -16.78 -7.08
N LYS A 218 -9.16 -17.55 -6.51
CA LYS A 218 -9.44 -18.87 -5.93
C LYS A 218 -8.46 -19.20 -4.83
N SER A 219 -8.82 -20.19 -4.02
CA SER A 219 -7.94 -20.71 -2.97
C SER A 219 -6.72 -21.43 -3.55
N ALA A 220 -5.58 -21.34 -2.85
CA ALA A 220 -4.34 -22.01 -3.26
C ALA A 220 -4.48 -23.55 -3.26
N ARG A 221 -5.50 -24.10 -2.58
CA ARG A 221 -5.89 -25.52 -2.65
C ARG A 221 -6.21 -26.01 -4.06
N TYR A 222 -6.66 -25.11 -4.93
CA TYR A 222 -7.14 -25.43 -6.28
C TYR A 222 -6.22 -24.89 -7.39
N LEU A 223 -4.95 -24.65 -7.07
CA LEU A 223 -3.96 -24.25 -8.07
C LEU A 223 -3.71 -25.39 -9.05
N SER A 224 -3.79 -25.10 -10.33
CA SER A 224 -3.31 -25.98 -11.40
C SER A 224 -1.78 -26.04 -11.43
N LEU A 225 -1.26 -26.95 -12.24
CA LEU A 225 0.18 -27.07 -12.51
C LEU A 225 0.75 -25.77 -13.08
N GLY A 226 0.06 -25.17 -14.06
CA GLY A 226 0.48 -23.93 -14.70
C GLY A 226 0.52 -22.74 -13.74
N GLU A 227 -0.51 -22.58 -12.91
CA GLU A 227 -0.60 -21.50 -11.93
C GLU A 227 0.43 -21.67 -10.80
N SER A 228 0.64 -22.90 -10.35
CA SER A 228 1.68 -23.22 -9.37
C SER A 228 3.08 -22.88 -9.88
N ALA A 229 3.37 -23.24 -11.13
CA ALA A 229 4.63 -22.89 -11.79
C ALA A 229 4.80 -21.38 -11.95
N LEU A 230 3.70 -20.66 -12.23
CA LEU A 230 3.70 -19.21 -12.31
C LEU A 230 4.07 -18.60 -10.95
N LEU A 231 3.33 -18.94 -9.88
CA LEU A 231 3.54 -18.41 -8.53
C LEU A 231 4.95 -18.70 -7.99
N ALA A 232 5.46 -19.92 -8.21
CA ALA A 232 6.85 -20.27 -7.89
C ALA A 232 7.85 -19.39 -8.64
N GLY A 233 7.58 -19.10 -9.92
CA GLY A 233 8.39 -18.23 -10.75
C GLY A 233 8.47 -16.79 -10.28
N LEU A 234 7.39 -16.26 -9.66
CA LEU A 234 7.29 -14.87 -9.20
C LEU A 234 8.28 -14.56 -8.07
N MET A 235 8.54 -15.51 -7.17
CA MET A 235 9.27 -15.26 -5.91
C MET A 235 10.68 -14.69 -6.12
N LYS A 236 11.33 -15.03 -7.24
CA LYS A 236 12.67 -14.50 -7.58
C LYS A 236 12.68 -12.97 -7.75
N ALA A 237 11.65 -12.42 -8.38
CA ALA A 237 11.52 -10.99 -8.61
C ALA A 237 10.04 -10.61 -8.81
N PRO A 238 9.26 -10.50 -7.71
CA PRO A 238 7.80 -10.45 -7.81
C PRO A 238 7.25 -9.28 -8.62
N SER A 239 7.85 -8.09 -8.48
CA SER A 239 7.45 -6.92 -9.26
C SER A 239 7.84 -7.02 -10.74
N ALA A 240 8.97 -7.66 -11.06
CA ALA A 240 9.48 -7.76 -12.44
C ALA A 240 8.75 -8.84 -13.26
N TYR A 241 8.25 -9.87 -12.59
CA TYR A 241 7.51 -10.97 -13.20
C TYR A 241 6.01 -10.90 -12.93
N ASN A 242 5.48 -9.77 -12.43
CA ASN A 242 4.06 -9.62 -12.15
C ASN A 242 3.23 -9.90 -13.43
N PRO A 243 2.37 -10.94 -13.45
CA PRO A 243 1.66 -11.35 -14.66
C PRO A 243 0.63 -10.32 -15.14
N LEU A 244 0.12 -9.46 -14.25
CA LEU A 244 -0.84 -8.41 -14.59
C LEU A 244 -0.17 -7.24 -15.34
N ARG A 245 1.12 -6.99 -15.09
CA ARG A 245 1.88 -5.89 -15.73
C ARG A 245 2.81 -6.36 -16.84
N HIS A 246 3.37 -7.56 -16.71
CA HIS A 246 4.41 -8.11 -17.57
C HIS A 246 4.10 -9.56 -17.96
N PRO A 247 2.98 -9.82 -18.65
CA PRO A 247 2.49 -11.18 -18.93
C PRO A 247 3.53 -12.02 -19.68
N GLU A 248 4.21 -11.46 -20.67
CA GLU A 248 5.26 -12.15 -21.43
C GLU A 248 6.44 -12.59 -20.55
N LYS A 249 6.92 -11.72 -19.65
CA LYS A 249 8.01 -12.05 -18.73
C LYS A 249 7.58 -13.11 -17.72
N ALA A 250 6.34 -13.01 -17.22
CA ALA A 250 5.76 -13.95 -16.28
C ALA A 250 5.62 -15.34 -16.93
N LYS A 251 5.10 -15.40 -18.16
CA LYS A 251 4.93 -16.65 -18.93
C LYS A 251 6.27 -17.28 -19.31
N ALA A 252 7.27 -16.48 -19.68
CA ALA A 252 8.63 -16.98 -19.90
C ALA A 252 9.22 -17.59 -18.61
N ARG A 253 9.00 -16.92 -17.46
CA ARG A 253 9.46 -17.42 -16.15
C ARG A 253 8.73 -18.69 -15.73
N GLN A 254 7.43 -18.78 -15.96
CA GLN A 254 6.62 -19.98 -15.72
C GLN A 254 7.15 -21.19 -16.51
N LYS A 255 7.46 -21.01 -17.81
CA LYS A 255 8.04 -22.07 -18.64
C LYS A 255 9.37 -22.59 -18.09
N LEU A 256 10.20 -21.72 -17.51
CA LEU A 256 11.44 -22.14 -16.84
C LEU A 256 11.17 -23.03 -15.63
N VAL A 257 10.12 -22.74 -14.85
CA VAL A 257 9.73 -23.57 -13.70
C VAL A 257 9.21 -24.93 -14.17
N LEU A 258 8.35 -24.96 -15.19
CA LEU A 258 7.84 -26.21 -15.77
C LEU A 258 8.98 -27.09 -16.30
N ASN A 259 9.95 -26.52 -17.01
CA ASN A 259 11.12 -27.25 -17.48
C ASN A 259 11.98 -27.76 -16.32
N ALA A 260 12.15 -26.98 -15.25
CA ALA A 260 12.85 -27.45 -14.06
C ALA A 260 12.12 -28.61 -13.38
N MET A 261 10.78 -28.61 -13.36
CA MET A 261 10.00 -29.74 -12.84
C MET A 261 10.15 -31.01 -13.70
N LEU A 262 10.24 -30.85 -15.03
CA LEU A 262 10.51 -31.97 -15.95
C LEU A 262 11.90 -32.56 -15.72
N GLU A 263 12.93 -31.72 -15.56
CA GLU A 263 14.31 -32.17 -15.28
C GLU A 263 14.43 -32.96 -13.98
N GLU A 264 13.66 -32.60 -12.95
CA GLU A 264 13.60 -33.31 -11.67
C GLU A 264 12.65 -34.52 -11.70
N GLY A 265 11.99 -34.78 -12.83
CA GLY A 265 11.08 -35.92 -13.02
C GLY A 265 9.75 -35.81 -12.27
N TYR A 266 9.34 -34.60 -11.88
CA TYR A 266 8.06 -34.39 -11.19
C TYR A 266 6.86 -34.40 -12.14
N ILE A 267 7.08 -34.07 -13.41
CA ILE A 267 6.06 -34.03 -14.47
C ILE A 267 6.66 -34.55 -15.77
N ASP A 268 5.81 -34.95 -16.71
CA ASP A 268 6.19 -35.39 -18.05
C ASP A 268 6.08 -34.28 -19.11
N ALA A 269 6.56 -34.57 -20.33
CA ALA A 269 6.55 -33.62 -21.43
C ALA A 269 5.14 -33.22 -21.89
N GLN A 270 4.14 -34.10 -21.76
CA GLN A 270 2.76 -33.79 -22.11
C GLN A 270 2.16 -32.81 -21.10
N GLN A 271 2.41 -33.02 -19.82
CA GLN A 271 2.00 -32.11 -18.74
C GLN A 271 2.64 -30.73 -18.88
N VAL A 272 3.92 -30.66 -19.26
CA VAL A 272 4.60 -29.38 -19.58
C VAL A 272 3.89 -28.66 -20.72
N ALA A 273 3.65 -29.37 -21.83
CA ALA A 273 3.00 -28.79 -23.01
C ALA A 273 1.58 -28.28 -22.69
N TYR A 274 0.81 -29.07 -21.92
CA TYR A 274 -0.52 -28.68 -21.47
C TYR A 274 -0.47 -27.44 -20.56
N ALA A 275 0.34 -27.47 -19.50
CA ALA A 275 0.40 -26.38 -18.51
C ALA A 275 0.99 -25.08 -19.06
N ALA A 276 1.88 -25.14 -20.05
CA ALA A 276 2.46 -23.96 -20.69
C ALA A 276 1.52 -23.27 -21.68
N ASN A 277 0.58 -24.04 -22.27
CA ASN A 277 -0.38 -23.55 -23.26
C ASN A 277 -1.76 -23.25 -22.67
N ALA A 278 -2.11 -23.84 -21.53
CA ALA A 278 -3.32 -23.54 -20.81
C ALA A 278 -3.41 -22.03 -20.51
N GLU A 279 -4.59 -21.45 -20.73
CA GLU A 279 -4.85 -20.09 -20.29
C GLU A 279 -4.78 -20.06 -18.78
N LEU A 280 -3.81 -19.29 -18.27
CA LEU A 280 -3.78 -18.91 -16.87
C LEU A 280 -4.96 -17.95 -16.73
N GLY A 281 -6.02 -18.36 -16.04
CA GLY A 281 -7.22 -17.56 -15.78
C GLY A 281 -6.93 -16.34 -14.91
N LEU A 282 -5.95 -15.54 -15.31
CA LEU A 282 -5.51 -14.30 -14.71
C LEU A 282 -6.71 -13.37 -14.76
N ARG A 283 -7.30 -13.13 -13.59
CA ARG A 283 -8.40 -12.20 -13.50
C ARG A 283 -7.82 -10.79 -13.49
N HIS A 284 -7.95 -10.11 -14.63
CA HIS A 284 -8.01 -8.65 -14.68
C HIS A 284 -9.37 -8.22 -14.13
N THR A 285 -9.68 -8.56 -12.89
CA THR A 285 -10.85 -7.97 -12.27
C THR A 285 -10.51 -6.50 -12.05
N ASN A 286 -11.04 -5.62 -12.90
CA ASN A 286 -11.23 -4.21 -12.54
C ASN A 286 -12.00 -4.13 -11.20
N VAL A 287 -12.83 -5.13 -10.90
CA VAL A 287 -13.50 -5.35 -9.61
C VAL A 287 -12.50 -5.57 -8.45
N ALA A 288 -11.27 -6.05 -8.69
CA ALA A 288 -10.24 -6.21 -7.65
C ALA A 288 -9.26 -5.04 -7.56
N SER A 289 -9.43 -3.97 -8.35
CA SER A 289 -8.85 -2.64 -8.08
C SER A 289 -9.85 -1.70 -7.42
N GLN A 290 -11.15 -1.88 -7.69
CA GLN A 290 -12.21 -1.12 -7.06
C GLN A 290 -12.15 -1.27 -5.54
N GLY A 291 -12.13 -0.13 -4.85
CA GLY A 291 -12.14 -0.08 -3.39
C GLY A 291 -10.88 -0.64 -2.70
N GLN A 292 -9.76 -0.93 -3.39
CA GLN A 292 -8.55 -1.45 -2.71
C GLN A 292 -7.96 -0.42 -1.72
N TYR A 293 -7.97 0.87 -2.08
CA TYR A 293 -7.57 1.94 -1.16
C TYR A 293 -8.50 2.01 0.05
N ALA A 294 -9.81 1.78 -0.15
CA ALA A 294 -10.80 1.71 0.91
C ALA A 294 -10.56 0.51 1.81
N ALA A 295 -10.33 -0.67 1.26
CA ALA A 295 -9.97 -1.87 2.01
C ALA A 295 -8.70 -1.66 2.86
N ASP A 296 -7.67 -1.00 2.33
CA ASP A 296 -6.46 -0.69 3.09
C ASP A 296 -6.73 0.27 4.27
N TRP A 297 -7.62 1.26 4.08
CA TRP A 297 -8.05 2.15 5.15
C TRP A 297 -8.88 1.39 6.19
N VAL A 298 -9.89 0.61 5.77
CA VAL A 298 -10.68 -0.25 6.65
C VAL A 298 -9.76 -1.13 7.50
N MET A 299 -8.77 -1.79 6.89
CA MET A 299 -7.82 -2.64 7.62
C MET A 299 -6.99 -1.87 8.65
N ARG A 300 -6.60 -0.63 8.35
CA ARG A 300 -5.86 0.23 9.28
C ARG A 300 -6.72 0.61 10.48
N ASP A 301 -7.93 1.10 10.24
CA ASP A 301 -8.82 1.63 11.28
C ASP A 301 -9.40 0.49 12.13
N MET A 302 -9.79 -0.62 11.51
CA MET A 302 -10.28 -1.81 12.21
C MET A 302 -9.25 -2.34 13.22
N ARG A 303 -7.95 -2.35 12.89
CA ARG A 303 -6.91 -2.73 13.86
C ARG A 303 -6.80 -1.78 15.04
N GLY A 304 -7.04 -0.49 14.83
CA GLY A 304 -7.09 0.51 15.90
C GLY A 304 -8.29 0.33 16.83
N ILE A 305 -9.42 -0.14 16.29
CA ILE A 305 -10.69 -0.32 17.01
C ILE A 305 -10.74 -1.68 17.72
N ALA A 306 -10.45 -2.78 17.01
CA ALA A 306 -10.68 -4.15 17.46
C ALA A 306 -9.44 -4.80 18.10
N GLY A 307 -8.23 -4.26 17.92
CA GLY A 307 -6.99 -4.80 18.49
C GLY A 307 -6.52 -6.12 17.85
N ASP A 308 -5.93 -7.01 18.66
CA ASP A 308 -5.44 -8.33 18.21
C ASP A 308 -6.60 -9.31 18.02
N LEU A 309 -6.83 -9.71 16.77
CA LEU A 309 -7.94 -10.56 16.38
C LEU A 309 -7.61 -12.04 16.56
N THR A 310 -8.59 -12.83 17.04
CA THR A 310 -8.42 -14.27 17.34
C THR A 310 -9.25 -15.21 16.44
N GLY A 311 -10.21 -14.68 15.68
CA GLY A 311 -11.10 -15.43 14.79
C GLY A 311 -11.51 -14.62 13.56
N ASP A 312 -12.17 -15.24 12.59
CA ASP A 312 -12.59 -14.57 11.35
C ASP A 312 -13.56 -13.43 11.66
N ILE A 313 -13.43 -12.33 10.92
CA ILE A 313 -14.15 -11.07 11.17
C ILE A 313 -14.82 -10.61 9.88
N VAL A 314 -16.02 -10.10 10.03
CA VAL A 314 -16.73 -9.38 8.98
C VAL A 314 -16.71 -7.89 9.32
N VAL A 315 -16.23 -7.08 8.38
CA VAL A 315 -16.22 -5.62 8.49
C VAL A 315 -17.13 -5.06 7.42
N GLU A 316 -18.20 -4.42 7.84
CA GLU A 316 -19.09 -3.68 6.95
C GLU A 316 -18.50 -2.28 6.75
N ALA A 317 -18.17 -1.97 5.50
CA ALA A 317 -17.69 -0.65 5.09
C ALA A 317 -18.85 0.21 4.57
N THR A 318 -18.70 1.52 4.66
CA THR A 318 -19.69 2.50 4.17
C THR A 318 -19.64 2.70 2.65
N ILE A 319 -18.72 2.03 1.95
CA ILE A 319 -18.51 2.18 0.51
C ILE A 319 -19.74 1.67 -0.25
N ASP A 320 -20.20 2.47 -1.19
CA ASP A 320 -21.22 2.12 -2.16
C ASP A 320 -20.53 1.72 -3.47
N PRO A 321 -20.73 0.48 -3.98
CA PRO A 321 -20.04 0.01 -5.18
C PRO A 321 -20.35 0.83 -6.44
N TYR A 322 -21.58 1.32 -6.58
CA TYR A 322 -21.98 2.14 -7.71
C TYR A 322 -21.29 3.51 -7.65
N LEU A 323 -21.37 4.20 -6.51
CA LEU A 323 -20.70 5.50 -6.32
C LEU A 323 -19.18 5.37 -6.41
N GLN A 324 -18.61 4.26 -5.96
CA GLN A 324 -17.18 3.95 -6.11
C GLN A 324 -16.79 3.86 -7.59
N GLN A 325 -17.60 3.19 -8.42
CA GLN A 325 -17.36 3.11 -9.85
C GLN A 325 -17.46 4.49 -10.52
N VAL A 326 -18.52 5.26 -10.23
CA VAL A 326 -18.72 6.62 -10.76
C VAL A 326 -17.54 7.53 -10.40
N ALA A 327 -17.04 7.43 -9.16
CA ALA A 327 -15.87 8.17 -8.69
C ALA A 327 -14.57 7.81 -9.44
N GLU A 328 -14.34 6.52 -9.69
CA GLU A 328 -13.19 6.04 -10.46
C GLU A 328 -13.25 6.51 -11.91
N ASP A 329 -14.43 6.41 -12.55
CA ASP A 329 -14.63 6.82 -13.93
C ASP A 329 -14.45 8.34 -14.10
N ALA A 330 -15.09 9.16 -13.26
CA ALA A 330 -14.95 10.62 -13.31
C ALA A 330 -13.49 11.07 -13.18
N LEU A 331 -12.73 10.49 -12.25
CA LEU A 331 -11.32 10.82 -12.08
C LEU A 331 -10.47 10.33 -13.25
N ASN A 332 -10.65 9.08 -13.68
CA ASN A 332 -9.81 8.46 -14.70
C ASN A 332 -10.05 9.07 -16.07
N ASN A 333 -11.29 9.40 -16.42
CA ASN A 333 -11.64 10.02 -17.71
C ASN A 333 -10.97 11.39 -17.86
N VAL A 334 -11.11 12.28 -16.88
CA VAL A 334 -10.47 13.61 -16.93
C VAL A 334 -8.95 13.50 -16.94
N MET A 335 -8.37 12.58 -16.16
CA MET A 335 -6.92 12.39 -16.12
C MET A 335 -6.36 11.75 -17.39
N ALA A 336 -7.13 10.89 -18.07
CA ALA A 336 -6.77 10.33 -19.36
C ALA A 336 -6.82 11.39 -20.47
N GLU A 337 -7.86 12.22 -20.49
CA GLU A 337 -8.03 13.25 -21.51
C GLU A 337 -7.04 14.42 -21.34
N SER A 338 -6.84 14.88 -20.10
CA SER A 338 -6.16 16.15 -19.83
C SER A 338 -4.92 16.05 -18.94
N GLY A 339 -4.68 14.92 -18.25
CA GLY A 339 -3.57 14.80 -17.30
C GLY A 339 -2.20 15.11 -17.91
N GLU A 340 -1.91 14.56 -19.11
CA GLU A 340 -0.64 14.79 -19.81
C GLU A 340 -0.48 16.26 -20.25
N LYS A 341 -1.54 16.86 -20.82
CA LYS A 341 -1.56 18.27 -21.24
C LYS A 341 -1.19 19.21 -20.10
N TYR A 342 -1.65 18.90 -18.90
CA TYR A 342 -1.39 19.68 -17.68
C TYR A 342 -0.17 19.19 -16.90
N GLN A 343 0.58 18.19 -17.38
CA GLN A 343 1.70 17.59 -16.65
C GLN A 343 1.33 17.15 -15.22
N ALA A 344 0.10 16.67 -15.05
CA ALA A 344 -0.43 16.15 -13.80
C ALA A 344 -0.43 14.63 -13.86
N LYS A 345 0.37 14.00 -12.99
CA LYS A 345 0.55 12.55 -12.99
C LYS A 345 -0.42 11.83 -12.07
N GLN A 346 -0.90 12.49 -11.00
CA GLN A 346 -1.73 11.88 -9.97
C GLN A 346 -2.95 12.74 -9.65
N ALA A 347 -4.00 12.06 -9.20
CA ALA A 347 -5.21 12.66 -8.66
C ALA A 347 -5.76 11.78 -7.54
N ALA A 348 -6.58 12.36 -6.66
CA ALA A 348 -7.23 11.65 -5.57
C ALA A 348 -8.62 12.25 -5.32
N LEU A 349 -9.55 11.42 -4.86
CA LEU A 349 -10.94 11.78 -4.64
C LEU A 349 -11.50 11.09 -3.40
N ILE A 350 -12.30 11.80 -2.62
CA ILE A 350 -13.14 11.23 -1.56
C ILE A 350 -14.54 11.81 -1.66
N LEU A 351 -15.56 10.95 -1.53
CA LEU A 351 -16.98 11.28 -1.50
C LEU A 351 -17.55 10.81 -0.15
N MET A 352 -18.29 11.69 0.53
CA MET A 352 -18.94 11.41 1.80
C MET A 352 -20.37 11.93 1.82
N ASP A 353 -21.23 11.31 2.62
CA ASP A 353 -22.55 11.86 2.92
C ASP A 353 -22.50 12.92 4.04
N LYS A 354 -23.65 13.52 4.36
CA LYS A 354 -23.80 14.57 5.40
C LYS A 354 -23.38 14.13 6.82
N ASN A 355 -23.33 12.83 7.08
CA ASN A 355 -22.94 12.25 8.38
C ASN A 355 -21.45 11.89 8.43
N GLY A 356 -20.74 11.98 7.30
CA GLY A 356 -19.34 11.61 7.18
C GLY A 356 -19.11 10.15 6.76
N ALA A 357 -20.13 9.39 6.40
CA ALA A 357 -19.91 8.04 5.88
C ALA A 357 -19.19 8.14 4.52
N VAL A 358 -18.05 7.48 4.37
CA VAL A 358 -17.27 7.49 3.12
C VAL A 358 -17.95 6.57 2.11
N ARG A 359 -18.57 7.16 1.09
CA ARG A 359 -19.32 6.41 0.06
C ARG A 359 -18.44 5.96 -1.09
N ALA A 360 -17.44 6.77 -1.44
CA ALA A 360 -16.45 6.40 -2.44
C ALA A 360 -15.08 7.02 -2.14
N MET A 361 -14.00 6.34 -2.55
CA MET A 361 -12.64 6.83 -2.40
C MET A 361 -11.70 6.33 -3.50
N VAL A 362 -10.97 7.26 -4.11
CA VAL A 362 -9.92 6.99 -5.10
C VAL A 362 -8.59 7.57 -4.58
N GLY A 363 -7.68 6.69 -4.15
CA GLY A 363 -6.38 7.08 -3.57
C GLY A 363 -5.27 7.42 -4.59
N GLY A 364 -5.53 7.19 -5.87
CA GLY A 364 -4.59 7.36 -6.98
C GLY A 364 -5.16 6.78 -8.28
N ARG A 365 -4.57 7.12 -9.43
CA ARG A 365 -5.08 6.71 -10.76
C ARG A 365 -5.08 5.20 -10.99
N ASP A 366 -4.06 4.52 -10.47
CA ASP A 366 -3.90 3.07 -10.60
C ASP A 366 -3.30 2.51 -9.31
N TYR A 367 -4.13 1.76 -8.57
CA TYR A 367 -3.72 1.08 -7.34
C TYR A 367 -2.63 0.02 -7.61
N GLY A 368 -2.76 -0.68 -8.74
CA GLY A 368 -1.80 -1.64 -9.23
C GLY A 368 -0.43 -1.00 -9.37
N GLU A 369 -0.32 0.22 -9.93
CA GLU A 369 0.91 1.02 -10.04
C GLU A 369 1.44 1.51 -8.69
N SER A 370 0.58 2.08 -7.86
CA SER A 370 0.92 2.71 -6.59
C SER A 370 -0.16 2.50 -5.54
N SER A 371 0.13 1.74 -4.48
CA SER A 371 -0.77 1.59 -3.32
C SER A 371 -0.70 2.77 -2.34
N PHE A 372 -0.02 3.87 -2.69
CA PHE A 372 0.08 5.04 -1.83
C PHE A 372 -1.24 5.82 -1.82
N ASN A 373 -2.00 5.71 -0.74
CA ASN A 373 -3.30 6.37 -0.61
C ASN A 373 -3.14 7.89 -0.38
N ARG A 374 -3.39 8.68 -1.42
CA ARG A 374 -3.28 10.16 -1.38
C ARG A 374 -4.46 10.85 -0.70
N VAL A 375 -5.56 10.15 -0.47
CA VAL A 375 -6.71 10.70 0.28
C VAL A 375 -6.35 10.86 1.75
N THR A 376 -5.75 9.82 2.35
CA THR A 376 -5.49 9.76 3.79
C THR A 376 -4.03 10.06 4.17
N THR A 377 -3.07 9.72 3.31
CA THR A 377 -1.63 9.69 3.67
C THR A 377 -0.87 10.90 3.13
N ALA A 378 -1.24 11.40 1.96
CA ALA A 378 -0.55 12.53 1.34
C ALA A 378 -0.93 13.83 2.05
N LYS A 379 0.03 14.44 2.75
CA LYS A 379 -0.12 15.80 3.29
C LYS A 379 0.38 16.80 2.26
N ARG A 380 -0.48 17.75 1.90
CA ARG A 380 -0.24 18.72 0.83
C ARG A 380 -0.79 20.08 1.24
N GLN A 381 -0.23 21.15 0.68
CA GLN A 381 -0.71 22.49 0.96
C GLN A 381 -2.09 22.69 0.29
N PRO A 382 -3.16 23.00 1.04
CA PRO A 382 -4.50 23.19 0.50
C PRO A 382 -4.65 24.52 -0.26
N GLY A 383 -3.72 25.45 -0.07
CA GLY A 383 -3.78 26.78 -0.68
C GLY A 383 -5.06 27.52 -0.27
N SER A 384 -5.74 28.12 -1.24
CA SER A 384 -6.98 28.85 -1.01
C SER A 384 -8.17 28.02 -0.52
N ALA A 385 -8.11 26.68 -0.57
CA ALA A 385 -9.12 25.82 0.04
C ALA A 385 -9.11 25.89 1.58
N PHE A 386 -8.11 26.54 2.18
CA PHE A 386 -8.08 26.80 3.63
C PHE A 386 -8.86 28.07 4.04
N LYS A 387 -9.21 28.96 3.08
CA LYS A 387 -9.83 30.25 3.40
C LYS A 387 -11.16 30.16 4.15
N PRO A 388 -12.04 29.17 3.94
CA PRO A 388 -13.27 29.07 4.72
C PRO A 388 -13.08 29.12 6.23
N PHE A 389 -11.98 28.58 6.77
CA PHE A 389 -11.67 28.67 8.21
C PHE A 389 -11.34 30.11 8.66
N VAL A 390 -10.68 30.89 7.80
CA VAL A 390 -10.39 32.31 8.06
C VAL A 390 -11.66 33.13 8.04
N TYR A 391 -12.54 32.85 7.07
CA TYR A 391 -13.79 33.57 6.88
C TYR A 391 -14.80 33.23 7.99
N LEU A 392 -14.91 31.95 8.36
CA LEU A 392 -15.72 31.54 9.50
C LEU A 392 -15.26 32.23 10.79
N ALA A 393 -13.95 32.24 11.06
CA ALA A 393 -13.42 32.95 12.24
C ALA A 393 -13.71 34.46 12.21
N ALA A 394 -13.86 35.07 11.02
CA ALA A 394 -14.27 36.46 10.89
C ALA A 394 -15.78 36.63 11.12
N LEU A 395 -16.62 35.75 10.58
CA LEU A 395 -18.06 35.77 10.84
C LEU A 395 -18.37 35.65 12.34
N GLU A 396 -17.68 34.72 13.03
CA GLU A 396 -17.79 34.55 14.49
C GLU A 396 -17.30 35.76 15.30
N LYS A 397 -16.55 36.66 14.66
CA LYS A 397 -16.10 37.94 15.24
C LYS A 397 -17.02 39.12 14.88
N GLY A 398 -18.17 38.85 14.26
CA GLY A 398 -19.19 39.85 13.93
C GLY A 398 -19.13 40.39 12.51
N PHE A 399 -18.31 39.81 11.62
CA PHE A 399 -18.42 40.10 10.18
C PHE A 399 -19.66 39.41 9.59
N SER A 400 -20.10 39.90 8.43
CA SER A 400 -21.18 39.33 7.63
C SER A 400 -20.73 39.17 6.16
N PRO A 401 -21.43 38.36 5.34
CA PRO A 401 -21.16 38.29 3.90
C PRO A 401 -21.19 39.65 3.18
N THR A 402 -21.98 40.60 3.68
CA THR A 402 -22.13 41.97 3.16
C THR A 402 -21.13 42.97 3.73
N SER A 403 -20.29 42.57 4.69
CA SER A 403 -19.28 43.45 5.28
C SER A 403 -18.29 43.93 4.21
N ILE A 404 -18.06 45.24 4.14
CA ILE A 404 -17.11 45.83 3.20
C ILE A 404 -15.68 45.65 3.70
N VAL A 405 -14.82 45.13 2.83
CA VAL A 405 -13.41 44.88 3.06
C VAL A 405 -12.59 45.42 1.90
N ASN A 406 -11.38 45.90 2.21
CA ASN A 406 -10.51 46.52 1.22
C ASN A 406 -9.51 45.51 0.64
N ASP A 407 -9.67 45.21 -0.64
CA ASP A 407 -8.70 44.51 -1.48
C ASP A 407 -7.66 45.48 -2.06
N ALA A 408 -6.55 45.63 -1.33
CA ALA A 408 -5.39 46.42 -1.73
C ALA A 408 -4.09 45.70 -1.33
N PRO A 409 -2.94 46.01 -1.98
CA PRO A 409 -1.64 45.41 -1.64
C PRO A 409 -1.37 45.41 -0.14
N VAL A 410 -0.83 44.30 0.36
CA VAL A 410 -0.46 44.13 1.78
C VAL A 410 1.03 43.89 1.91
N SER A 411 1.63 44.47 2.95
CA SER A 411 3.05 44.31 3.26
C SER A 411 3.23 44.12 4.74
N PHE A 412 3.89 43.02 5.13
CA PHE A 412 4.18 42.67 6.51
C PHE A 412 5.67 42.40 6.66
N LYS A 413 6.42 43.40 7.18
CA LYS A 413 7.88 43.36 7.19
C LYS A 413 8.41 43.05 5.77
N ASN A 414 9.08 41.92 5.58
CA ASN A 414 9.65 41.49 4.29
C ASN A 414 8.70 40.62 3.45
N TRP A 415 7.49 40.31 3.95
CA TRP A 415 6.51 39.49 3.25
C TRP A 415 5.47 40.35 2.52
N LYS A 416 5.45 40.26 1.19
CA LYS A 416 4.56 41.00 0.29
C LYS A 416 3.74 40.05 -0.59
N PRO A 417 2.76 39.33 -0.02
CA PRO A 417 1.92 38.41 -0.78
C PRO A 417 1.03 39.19 -1.77
N LYS A 418 0.74 38.56 -2.90
CA LYS A 418 -0.04 39.16 -3.99
C LYS A 418 -1.31 38.34 -4.26
N ASN A 419 -2.32 39.01 -4.80
CA ASN A 419 -3.45 38.32 -5.42
C ASN A 419 -2.99 37.58 -6.68
N TYR A 420 -3.75 36.54 -7.05
CA TYR A 420 -3.56 35.88 -8.33
C TYR A 420 -3.73 36.89 -9.47
N GLY A 421 -2.82 36.86 -10.45
CA GLY A 421 -2.79 37.84 -11.54
C GLY A 421 -2.45 39.28 -11.14
N ASN A 422 -2.06 39.54 -9.88
CA ASN A 422 -1.71 40.86 -9.35
C ASN A 422 -2.80 41.94 -9.52
N LYS A 423 -4.08 41.53 -9.54
CA LYS A 423 -5.25 42.41 -9.64
C LYS A 423 -5.82 42.73 -8.25
N TYR A 424 -6.23 43.98 -8.07
CA TYR A 424 -6.86 44.49 -6.85
C TYR A 424 -8.19 45.16 -7.19
N TYR A 425 -9.20 44.96 -6.35
CA TYR A 425 -10.58 45.38 -6.61
C TYR A 425 -11.05 46.54 -5.72
N GLY A 426 -10.24 47.00 -4.75
CA GLY A 426 -10.63 48.07 -3.84
C GLY A 426 -11.67 47.59 -2.83
N GLU A 427 -12.71 48.38 -2.59
CA GLU A 427 -13.79 48.00 -1.67
C GLU A 427 -14.67 46.92 -2.29
N VAL A 428 -14.78 45.79 -1.60
CA VAL A 428 -15.60 44.64 -1.99
C VAL A 428 -16.32 44.09 -0.76
N THR A 429 -17.39 43.34 -0.97
CA THR A 429 -18.01 42.57 0.10
C THR A 429 -17.17 41.34 0.48
N LEU A 430 -17.36 40.83 1.69
CA LEU A 430 -16.74 39.59 2.13
C LEU A 430 -17.13 38.39 1.24
N ARG A 431 -18.39 38.37 0.78
CA ARG A 431 -18.89 37.40 -0.20
C ARG A 431 -18.09 37.44 -1.50
N GLU A 432 -17.87 38.64 -2.06
CA GLU A 432 -17.12 38.79 -3.30
C GLU A 432 -15.64 38.43 -3.13
N SER A 433 -15.05 38.75 -1.98
CA SER A 433 -13.65 38.43 -1.72
C SER A 433 -13.41 36.93 -1.61
N LEU A 434 -14.35 36.16 -1.05
CA LEU A 434 -14.27 34.70 -1.05
C LEU A 434 -14.48 34.12 -2.45
N ALA A 435 -15.51 34.58 -3.17
CA ALA A 435 -15.86 34.13 -4.52
C ALA A 435 -14.68 34.26 -5.50
N LYS A 436 -13.99 35.41 -5.47
CA LYS A 436 -12.78 35.66 -6.28
C LYS A 436 -11.49 35.18 -5.62
N SER A 437 -11.57 34.59 -4.43
CA SER A 437 -10.46 34.03 -3.66
C SER A 437 -9.30 35.03 -3.48
N MET A 438 -9.59 36.24 -3.02
CA MET A 438 -8.60 37.31 -2.83
C MET A 438 -7.64 36.96 -1.67
N ASN A 439 -6.33 37.13 -1.88
CA ASN A 439 -5.29 36.78 -0.90
C ASN A 439 -5.10 37.90 0.12
N SER A 440 -5.02 39.14 -0.35
CA SER A 440 -4.93 40.36 0.47
C SER A 440 -6.00 40.40 1.57
N VAL A 441 -7.26 40.16 1.22
CA VAL A 441 -8.40 40.17 2.14
C VAL A 441 -8.29 39.04 3.15
N ALA A 442 -8.01 37.80 2.70
CA ALA A 442 -7.82 36.67 3.61
C ALA A 442 -6.73 36.94 4.66
N ILE A 443 -5.63 37.59 4.26
CA ILE A 443 -4.55 37.95 5.19
C ILE A 443 -4.99 39.07 6.15
N ARG A 444 -5.73 40.07 5.68
CA ARG A 444 -6.29 41.13 6.53
C ARG A 444 -7.24 40.56 7.57
N LEU A 445 -8.11 39.63 7.17
CA LEU A 445 -9.01 38.91 8.07
C LEU A 445 -8.22 38.10 9.10
N ALA A 446 -7.26 37.27 8.66
CA ALA A 446 -6.41 36.49 9.56
C ALA A 446 -5.62 37.35 10.55
N ARG A 447 -5.21 38.56 10.15
CA ARG A 447 -4.59 39.54 11.04
C ARG A 447 -5.59 40.12 12.04
N ASN A 448 -6.82 40.41 11.61
CA ASN A 448 -7.86 40.94 12.48
C ASN A 448 -8.30 39.90 13.52
N VAL A 449 -8.62 38.68 13.09
CA VAL A 449 -9.10 37.60 13.99
C VAL A 449 -7.95 36.96 14.78
N GLY A 450 -6.74 36.95 14.21
CA GLY A 450 -5.56 36.33 14.77
C GLY A 450 -5.35 34.89 14.28
N ALA A 451 -4.12 34.54 13.90
CA ALA A 451 -3.76 33.21 13.38
C ALA A 451 -4.08 32.07 14.36
N GLY A 452 -4.05 32.33 15.68
CA GLY A 452 -4.45 31.37 16.70
C GLY A 452 -5.94 30.99 16.61
N GLN A 453 -6.82 31.98 16.39
CA GLN A 453 -8.25 31.74 16.25
C GLN A 453 -8.58 30.98 14.96
N VAL A 454 -7.88 31.30 13.86
CA VAL A 454 -8.01 30.55 12.60
C VAL A 454 -7.64 29.08 12.81
N ILE A 455 -6.53 28.81 13.52
CA ILE A 455 -6.10 27.45 13.84
C ILE A 455 -7.13 26.76 14.74
N ALA A 456 -7.63 27.43 15.79
CA ALA A 456 -8.66 26.89 16.67
C ALA A 456 -9.94 26.53 15.91
N THR A 457 -10.33 27.37 14.94
CA THR A 457 -11.47 27.13 14.05
C THR A 457 -11.25 25.88 13.20
N ALA A 458 -10.09 25.76 12.53
CA ALA A 458 -9.76 24.59 11.72
C ALA A 458 -9.67 23.29 12.56
N ARG A 459 -9.11 23.37 13.77
CA ARG A 459 -9.04 22.25 14.73
C ARG A 459 -10.43 21.78 15.16
N ARG A 460 -11.31 22.73 15.51
CA ARG A 460 -12.70 22.44 15.90
C ARG A 460 -13.47 21.71 14.79
N LEU A 461 -13.16 22.00 13.52
CA LEU A 461 -13.78 21.35 12.37
C LEU A 461 -13.07 20.05 11.92
N GLY A 462 -12.08 19.55 12.67
CA GLY A 462 -11.49 18.22 12.44
C GLY A 462 -10.15 18.19 11.71
N ILE A 463 -9.47 19.32 11.49
CA ILE A 463 -8.09 19.31 10.99
C ILE A 463 -7.15 18.85 12.10
N SER A 464 -6.55 17.65 11.97
CA SER A 464 -5.60 17.07 12.94
C SER A 464 -4.12 17.30 12.60
N SER A 465 -3.82 17.62 11.33
CA SER A 465 -2.47 17.93 10.87
C SER A 465 -1.82 19.15 11.56
N ASP A 466 -0.49 19.14 11.68
CA ASP A 466 0.25 20.23 12.33
C ASP A 466 0.11 21.56 11.56
N MET A 467 -0.08 22.66 12.30
CA MET A 467 -0.35 23.97 11.72
C MET A 467 0.53 25.04 12.36
N LYS A 468 1.26 25.76 11.52
CA LYS A 468 2.13 26.86 11.96
C LYS A 468 1.31 28.10 12.29
N LYS A 469 1.46 28.62 13.51
CA LYS A 469 0.82 29.87 13.97
C LYS A 469 1.50 31.11 13.39
N ASN A 470 1.23 31.41 12.13
CA ASN A 470 1.69 32.62 11.44
C ASN A 470 0.62 33.13 10.47
N LEU A 471 0.79 34.33 9.90
CA LEU A 471 -0.20 34.92 9.00
C LEU A 471 -0.32 34.20 7.64
N SER A 472 0.70 33.43 7.23
CA SER A 472 0.64 32.71 5.95
C SER A 472 -0.36 31.55 5.99
N ILE A 473 -0.82 31.13 7.17
CA ILE A 473 -1.92 30.17 7.33
C ILE A 473 -3.18 30.61 6.56
N ALA A 474 -3.40 31.92 6.41
CA ALA A 474 -4.53 32.48 5.66
C ALA A 474 -4.53 32.07 4.17
N LEU A 475 -3.39 31.61 3.67
CA LEU A 475 -3.19 31.15 2.30
C LEU A 475 -3.00 29.63 2.21
N GLY A 476 -3.22 28.88 3.29
CA GLY A 476 -3.11 27.43 3.32
C GLY A 476 -1.67 26.91 3.19
N THR A 477 -0.71 27.52 3.90
CA THR A 477 0.70 27.09 3.87
C THR A 477 1.02 25.86 4.73
N SER A 478 0.10 25.46 5.61
CA SER A 478 0.24 24.22 6.39
C SER A 478 -0.36 23.06 5.62
N GLU A 479 0.31 21.91 5.64
CA GLU A 479 -0.11 20.73 4.89
C GLU A 479 -1.22 19.98 5.63
N VAL A 480 -2.22 19.51 4.87
CA VAL A 480 -3.33 18.68 5.36
C VAL A 480 -3.55 17.52 4.39
N SER A 481 -4.18 16.45 4.85
CA SER A 481 -4.68 15.40 3.94
C SER A 481 -5.97 15.83 3.26
N LEU A 482 -6.30 15.22 2.12
CA LEU A 482 -7.55 15.46 1.41
C LEU A 482 -8.74 15.08 2.29
N HIS A 483 -8.68 13.93 2.94
CA HIS A 483 -9.68 13.47 3.90
C HIS A 483 -9.98 14.51 4.99
N GLU A 484 -8.95 15.00 5.69
CA GLU A 484 -9.15 15.98 6.77
C GLU A 484 -9.78 17.26 6.26
N LEU A 485 -9.34 17.75 5.09
CA LEU A 485 -9.86 18.98 4.51
C LEU A 485 -11.33 18.84 4.09
N THR A 486 -11.69 17.73 3.44
CA THR A 486 -13.08 17.48 3.03
C THR A 486 -13.97 17.28 4.26
N ASN A 487 -13.53 16.52 5.27
CA ASN A 487 -14.27 16.35 6.51
C ASN A 487 -14.57 17.69 7.19
N ALA A 488 -13.61 18.60 7.20
CA ALA A 488 -13.77 19.92 7.81
C ALA A 488 -14.76 20.85 7.10
N TYR A 489 -15.28 20.44 5.93
CA TYR A 489 -16.35 21.15 5.23
C TYR A 489 -17.75 20.58 5.52
N LEU A 490 -17.86 19.37 6.11
CA LEU A 490 -19.16 18.77 6.46
C LEU A 490 -20.03 19.70 7.33
N PRO A 491 -19.49 20.42 8.34
CA PRO A 491 -20.30 21.35 9.12
C PRO A 491 -20.86 22.53 8.32
N PHE A 492 -20.28 22.87 7.16
CA PHE A 492 -20.88 23.84 6.26
C PHE A 492 -22.05 23.25 5.48
N MET A 493 -22.05 21.95 5.20
CA MET A 493 -23.11 21.26 4.47
C MET A 493 -24.31 20.97 5.38
N ASN A 494 -24.07 20.39 6.55
CA ASN A 494 -25.13 19.90 7.44
C ASN A 494 -25.70 20.96 8.41
N GLY A 495 -25.48 22.25 8.17
CA GLY A 495 -26.03 23.33 9.00
C GLY A 495 -25.29 23.55 10.33
N GLY A 496 -24.06 23.08 10.46
CA GLY A 496 -23.14 23.37 11.56
C GLY A 496 -22.94 22.24 12.56
N PHE A 497 -23.43 21.04 12.28
CA PHE A 497 -23.29 19.87 13.16
C PHE A 497 -21.96 19.14 12.93
N ALA A 498 -21.50 18.48 13.99
CA ALA A 498 -20.36 17.58 13.94
C ALA A 498 -20.68 16.39 13.04
N ALA A 499 -19.74 16.07 12.17
CA ALA A 499 -19.72 14.85 11.39
C ALA A 499 -18.26 14.38 11.35
N GLU A 500 -18.07 13.08 11.50
CA GLU A 500 -16.76 12.46 11.49
C GLU A 500 -16.70 11.48 10.32
N ALA A 501 -15.72 11.70 9.46
CA ALA A 501 -15.45 10.82 8.35
C ALA A 501 -15.10 9.41 8.84
N HIS A 502 -15.91 8.43 8.44
CA HIS A 502 -15.75 7.03 8.83
C HIS A 502 -16.00 6.12 7.64
N ILE A 503 -15.18 5.07 7.53
CA ILE A 503 -15.29 4.07 6.47
C ILE A 503 -15.85 2.73 6.98
N ILE A 504 -15.91 2.54 8.31
CA ILE A 504 -16.40 1.31 8.95
C ILE A 504 -17.74 1.61 9.61
N SER A 505 -18.80 0.91 9.20
CA SER A 505 -20.11 0.98 9.85
C SER A 505 -20.21 -0.05 10.99
N ARG A 506 -19.66 -1.26 10.79
CA ARG A 506 -19.75 -2.36 11.75
C ARG A 506 -18.54 -3.29 11.65
N ILE A 507 -18.14 -3.85 12.79
CA ILE A 507 -17.20 -4.96 12.89
C ILE A 507 -17.91 -6.06 13.68
N ALA A 508 -17.99 -7.27 13.13
CA ALA A 508 -18.59 -8.43 13.77
C ALA A 508 -17.67 -9.64 13.67
N ASP A 509 -17.76 -10.55 14.63
CA ASP A 509 -17.08 -11.85 14.55
C ASP A 509 -17.80 -12.83 13.62
N SER A 510 -17.21 -14.01 13.41
CA SER A 510 -17.78 -15.09 12.58
C SER A 510 -19.11 -15.65 13.10
N GLU A 511 -19.48 -15.39 14.36
CA GLU A 511 -20.77 -15.80 14.95
C GLU A 511 -21.83 -14.71 14.81
N GLY A 512 -21.47 -13.54 14.26
CA GLY A 512 -22.35 -12.40 14.02
C GLY A 512 -22.49 -11.45 15.21
N SER A 513 -21.69 -11.61 16.27
CA SER A 513 -21.69 -10.72 17.43
C SER A 513 -20.94 -9.43 17.10
N ASP A 514 -21.54 -8.28 17.45
CA ASP A 514 -20.97 -6.96 17.20
C ASP A 514 -19.77 -6.69 18.11
N ILE A 515 -18.61 -6.44 17.50
CA ILE A 515 -17.40 -5.91 18.16
C ILE A 515 -17.45 -4.38 18.16
N TYR A 516 -17.89 -3.79 17.05
CA TYR A 516 -18.03 -2.35 16.87
C TYR A 516 -19.23 -2.03 16.00
N ARG A 517 -19.89 -0.93 16.30
CA ARG A 517 -20.89 -0.31 15.43
C ARG A 517 -20.74 1.21 15.52
N HIS A 518 -20.64 1.87 14.38
CA HIS A 518 -20.55 3.32 14.32
C HIS A 518 -21.81 3.95 14.90
N ARG A 519 -21.65 5.03 15.67
CA ARG A 519 -22.74 5.82 16.23
C ARG A 519 -22.52 7.27 15.84
N ASN A 520 -23.48 7.86 15.12
CA ASN A 520 -23.39 9.26 14.75
C ASN A 520 -23.50 10.16 15.99
N ASN A 521 -22.50 11.02 16.20
CA ASN A 521 -22.53 12.08 17.21
C ASN A 521 -23.26 13.33 16.68
N ALA A 522 -24.38 13.15 15.98
CA ALA A 522 -25.09 14.19 15.23
C ALA A 522 -25.65 15.35 16.10
N ASN A 523 -25.53 15.25 17.43
CA ASN A 523 -26.06 16.24 18.37
C ASN A 523 -25.07 17.38 18.67
N ASP A 524 -23.78 17.21 18.38
CA ASP A 524 -22.78 18.22 18.70
C ASP A 524 -22.76 19.33 17.64
N ARG A 525 -23.02 20.58 18.03
CA ARG A 525 -22.98 21.73 17.12
C ARG A 525 -21.60 22.40 17.15
N LEU A 526 -20.90 22.36 16.01
CA LEU A 526 -19.57 22.97 15.84
C LEU A 526 -19.64 24.42 15.34
N ILE A 527 -20.67 24.76 14.56
CA ILE A 527 -20.91 26.09 14.00
C ILE A 527 -22.33 26.54 14.32
N ASN A 528 -22.48 27.79 14.73
CA ASN A 528 -23.81 28.40 14.83
C ASN A 528 -24.52 28.36 13.45
N GLN A 529 -25.80 28.00 13.44
CA GLN A 529 -26.58 27.85 12.19
C GLN A 529 -26.51 29.08 11.28
N VAL A 530 -26.56 30.30 11.84
CA VAL A 530 -26.47 31.55 11.06
C VAL A 530 -25.12 31.66 10.36
N HIS A 531 -24.03 31.34 11.05
CA HIS A 531 -22.70 31.37 10.44
C HIS A 531 -22.50 30.25 9.41
N ALA A 532 -23.11 29.09 9.62
CA ALA A 532 -23.11 28.01 8.62
C ALA A 532 -23.82 28.46 7.33
N GLN A 533 -25.01 29.06 7.44
CA GLN A 533 -25.76 29.61 6.30
C GLN A 533 -25.01 30.76 5.59
N GLN A 534 -24.38 31.65 6.35
CA GLN A 534 -23.53 32.71 5.79
C GLN A 534 -22.32 32.14 5.04
N MET A 535 -21.71 31.08 5.56
CA MET A 535 -20.63 30.37 4.86
C MET A 535 -21.14 29.67 3.59
N GLN A 536 -22.31 29.04 3.64
CA GLN A 536 -22.96 28.45 2.46
C GLN A 536 -23.17 29.50 1.38
N ASP A 537 -23.79 30.66 1.67
CA ASP A 537 -23.96 31.74 0.68
C ASP A 537 -22.63 32.17 0.03
N MET A 538 -21.58 32.33 0.83
CA MET A 538 -20.27 32.72 0.29
C MET A 538 -19.61 31.59 -0.54
N LEU A 539 -19.80 30.32 -0.17
CA LEU A 539 -19.31 29.15 -0.93
C LEU A 539 -20.11 28.93 -2.20
N PHE A 540 -21.42 29.18 -2.18
CA PHE A 540 -22.26 29.20 -3.36
C PHE A 540 -21.75 30.24 -4.35
N ALA A 541 -21.40 31.46 -3.90
CA ALA A 541 -20.83 32.48 -4.79
C ALA A 541 -19.51 32.05 -5.48
N VAL A 542 -18.73 31.18 -4.84
CA VAL A 542 -17.47 30.65 -5.43
C VAL A 542 -17.76 29.73 -6.61
N SER A 543 -18.68 28.78 -6.46
CA SER A 543 -19.07 27.81 -7.50
C SER A 543 -20.06 28.39 -8.50
N ASP A 544 -20.84 29.37 -8.03
CA ASP A 544 -21.52 30.45 -8.69
C ASP A 544 -20.68 31.12 -9.77
N TRP A 545 -20.59 32.44 -9.71
CA TRP A 545 -19.82 33.27 -10.64
C TRP A 545 -18.32 33.39 -10.31
N GLY A 546 -17.84 32.71 -9.27
CA GLY A 546 -16.49 32.80 -8.75
C GLY A 546 -15.45 31.87 -9.39
N THR A 547 -14.42 31.55 -8.60
CA THR A 547 -13.29 30.71 -9.04
C THR A 547 -13.65 29.25 -9.31
N GLY A 548 -14.76 28.76 -8.76
CA GLY A 548 -15.23 27.38 -8.84
C GLY A 548 -16.25 27.10 -9.94
N LYS A 549 -16.53 28.06 -10.84
CA LYS A 549 -17.61 28.00 -11.84
C LYS A 549 -17.70 26.73 -12.70
N ARG A 550 -16.61 25.97 -12.83
CA ARG A 550 -16.58 24.71 -13.58
C ARG A 550 -17.31 23.57 -12.85
N ALA A 551 -17.49 23.70 -11.54
CA ALA A 551 -18.20 22.73 -10.72
C ALA A 551 -19.72 22.89 -10.76
N ARG A 552 -20.28 23.90 -11.45
CA ARG A 552 -21.74 24.11 -11.52
C ARG A 552 -22.44 22.91 -12.13
N ILE A 553 -23.62 22.60 -11.62
CA ILE A 553 -24.51 21.57 -12.16
C ILE A 553 -25.86 22.25 -12.37
N ASP A 554 -26.43 22.11 -13.56
CA ASP A 554 -27.69 22.76 -13.89
C ASP A 554 -28.82 22.16 -13.02
N GLY A 555 -29.64 23.02 -12.42
CA GLY A 555 -30.73 22.60 -11.53
C GLY A 555 -30.32 22.29 -10.09
N PHE A 556 -29.02 22.30 -9.75
CA PHE A 556 -28.53 22.02 -8.40
C PHE A 556 -27.66 23.16 -7.85
N GLU A 557 -27.84 23.45 -6.57
CA GLU A 557 -26.98 24.40 -5.85
C GLU A 557 -25.67 23.73 -5.46
N VAL A 558 -24.55 24.28 -5.97
CA VAL A 558 -23.21 23.79 -5.68
C VAL A 558 -22.49 24.76 -4.76
N TYR A 559 -21.97 24.24 -3.66
CA TYR A 559 -21.24 24.99 -2.65
C TYR A 559 -19.80 24.50 -2.64
N GLY A 560 -18.80 25.37 -2.85
CA GLY A 560 -17.44 24.85 -2.91
C GLY A 560 -16.32 25.87 -2.83
N LYS A 561 -15.10 25.36 -2.76
CA LYS A 561 -13.89 26.18 -2.71
C LYS A 561 -12.75 25.57 -3.50
N THR A 562 -12.17 26.40 -4.35
CA THR A 562 -10.91 26.12 -5.04
C THR A 562 -9.69 26.34 -4.15
N GLY A 563 -8.69 25.47 -4.31
CA GLY A 563 -7.35 25.62 -3.78
C GLY A 563 -6.30 25.50 -4.88
N THR A 564 -5.30 26.37 -4.85
CA THR A 564 -4.14 26.31 -5.77
C THR A 564 -2.91 26.73 -4.98
N THR A 565 -1.85 25.92 -5.03
CA THR A 565 -0.57 26.27 -4.39
C THR A 565 0.29 27.15 -5.28
N GLN A 566 1.29 27.81 -4.68
CA GLN A 566 2.28 28.55 -5.46
C GLN A 566 3.02 27.60 -6.41
N ASN A 567 3.38 28.08 -7.60
CA ASN A 567 4.01 27.29 -8.66
C ASN A 567 3.18 26.09 -9.17
N TYR A 568 1.86 26.08 -8.95
CA TYR A 568 0.94 25.08 -9.51
C TYR A 568 1.33 23.63 -9.17
N LYS A 569 1.76 23.37 -7.93
CA LYS A 569 2.10 22.00 -7.50
C LYS A 569 0.86 21.17 -7.20
N ASP A 570 -0.17 21.82 -6.66
CA ASP A 570 -1.39 21.19 -6.17
C ASP A 570 -2.60 22.03 -6.58
N GLY A 571 -3.60 21.36 -7.17
CA GLY A 571 -4.94 21.88 -7.39
C GLY A 571 -5.95 21.13 -6.52
N TRP A 572 -6.89 21.87 -5.93
CA TRP A 572 -7.93 21.33 -5.06
C TRP A 572 -9.30 21.89 -5.42
N PHE A 573 -10.31 21.05 -5.34
CA PHE A 573 -11.69 21.49 -5.24
C PHE A 573 -12.40 20.69 -4.15
N ILE A 574 -12.94 21.38 -3.16
CA ILE A 574 -13.79 20.78 -2.12
C ILE A 574 -15.16 21.41 -2.27
N GLY A 575 -16.19 20.60 -2.46
CA GLY A 575 -17.55 21.10 -2.64
C GLY A 575 -18.61 20.06 -2.34
N PHE A 576 -19.84 20.54 -2.13
CA PHE A 576 -21.00 19.74 -1.77
C PHE A 576 -22.28 20.25 -2.44
N THR A 577 -23.25 19.36 -2.50
CA THR A 577 -24.68 19.63 -2.75
C THR A 577 -25.48 19.24 -1.49
N SER A 578 -26.79 19.06 -1.58
CA SER A 578 -27.61 18.67 -0.40
C SER A 578 -27.27 17.27 0.12
N GLU A 579 -26.87 16.35 -0.76
CA GLU A 579 -26.71 14.93 -0.45
C GLU A 579 -25.28 14.52 -0.12
N TYR A 580 -24.33 15.01 -0.91
CA TYR A 580 -22.94 14.58 -0.83
C TYR A 580 -21.95 15.73 -0.81
N ILE A 581 -20.82 15.48 -0.16
CA ILE A 581 -19.61 16.29 -0.24
C ILE A 581 -18.50 15.49 -0.90
N ALA A 582 -17.78 16.11 -1.82
CA ALA A 582 -16.60 15.54 -2.43
C ALA A 582 -15.40 16.49 -2.39
N GLY A 583 -14.23 15.90 -2.18
CA GLY A 583 -12.95 16.58 -2.30
C GLY A 583 -12.09 15.94 -3.38
N VAL A 584 -11.51 16.78 -4.23
CA VAL A 584 -10.61 16.36 -5.31
C VAL A 584 -9.27 17.07 -5.19
N TRP A 585 -8.19 16.30 -5.32
CA TRP A 585 -6.82 16.80 -5.45
C TRP A 585 -6.20 16.32 -6.77
N VAL A 586 -5.40 17.19 -7.40
CA VAL A 586 -4.61 16.86 -8.59
C VAL A 586 -3.19 17.45 -8.44
N GLY A 587 -2.17 16.65 -8.72
CA GLY A 587 -0.77 17.06 -8.59
C GLY A 587 0.25 15.98 -8.91
N ASN A 588 1.50 16.19 -8.49
CA ASN A 588 2.63 15.27 -8.69
C ASN A 588 3.25 14.86 -7.36
N ASP A 589 3.56 13.57 -7.20
CA ASP A 589 4.09 13.03 -5.94
C ASP A 589 5.44 13.66 -5.55
N ASP A 590 6.31 13.87 -6.52
CA ASP A 590 7.63 14.50 -6.38
C ASP A 590 7.57 16.03 -6.20
N SER A 591 6.36 16.61 -6.11
CA SER A 591 6.13 18.05 -6.00
C SER A 591 6.66 18.88 -7.18
N THR A 592 6.90 18.23 -8.33
CA THR A 592 7.17 18.94 -9.58
C THR A 592 5.94 19.77 -9.98
N PRO A 593 6.13 21.03 -10.42
CA PRO A 593 5.03 21.86 -10.90
C PRO A 593 4.22 21.17 -12.00
N THR A 594 2.90 21.31 -11.94
CA THR A 594 2.03 21.03 -13.07
C THR A 594 2.03 22.23 -14.04
N LYS A 595 1.55 22.02 -15.26
CA LYS A 595 1.36 23.07 -16.26
C LYS A 595 0.04 23.79 -16.02
N ASN A 596 0.02 24.70 -15.04
CA ASN A 596 -1.13 25.55 -14.70
C ASN A 596 -2.37 24.78 -14.18
N VAL A 597 -2.21 23.67 -13.44
CA VAL A 597 -3.36 23.11 -12.70
C VAL A 597 -3.77 24.06 -11.59
N THR A 598 -5.06 24.32 -11.49
CA THR A 598 -5.68 25.16 -10.47
C THR A 598 -6.91 24.47 -9.94
N GLY A 599 -7.39 24.84 -8.76
CA GLY A 599 -8.63 24.26 -8.23
C GLY A 599 -9.84 24.39 -9.17
N GLY A 600 -9.89 25.43 -10.01
CA GLY A 600 -11.00 25.68 -10.94
C GLY A 600 -10.89 25.00 -12.30
N ASN A 601 -9.87 24.14 -12.53
CA ASN A 601 -9.74 23.37 -13.77
C ASN A 601 -9.93 21.86 -13.59
N LEU A 602 -8.87 21.04 -13.56
CA LEU A 602 -9.00 19.59 -13.46
C LEU A 602 -9.73 19.14 -12.18
N PRO A 603 -9.43 19.67 -10.98
CA PRO A 603 -10.14 19.26 -9.76
C PRO A 603 -11.63 19.57 -9.82
N ALA A 604 -12.02 20.77 -10.25
CA ALA A 604 -13.43 21.14 -10.40
C ALA A 604 -14.14 20.38 -11.53
N GLN A 605 -13.44 20.00 -12.61
CA GLN A 605 -14.00 19.17 -13.67
C GLN A 605 -14.30 17.75 -13.15
N ILE A 606 -13.33 17.12 -12.49
CA ILE A 606 -13.53 15.78 -11.90
C ILE A 606 -14.70 15.80 -10.91
N TRP A 607 -14.78 16.85 -10.08
CA TRP A 607 -15.88 17.02 -9.14
C TRP A 607 -17.22 17.18 -9.87
N HIS A 608 -17.27 17.99 -10.93
CA HIS A 608 -18.48 18.17 -11.75
C HIS A 608 -18.92 16.85 -12.38
N ASP A 609 -18.01 16.15 -13.07
CA ASP A 609 -18.33 14.91 -13.80
C ASP A 609 -18.81 13.80 -12.83
N LEU A 610 -18.26 13.75 -11.62
CA LEU A 610 -18.73 12.87 -10.54
C LEU A 610 -20.15 13.24 -10.10
N MET A 611 -20.35 14.49 -9.68
CA MET A 611 -21.59 14.90 -9.03
C MET A 611 -22.76 14.98 -10.03
N SER A 612 -22.50 15.35 -11.29
CA SER A 612 -23.51 15.31 -12.35
C SER A 612 -24.04 13.89 -12.56
N GLN A 613 -23.16 12.89 -12.64
CA GLN A 613 -23.59 11.49 -12.77
C GLN A 613 -24.39 10.99 -11.55
N ILE A 614 -23.99 11.39 -10.33
CA ILE A 614 -24.74 11.06 -9.11
C ILE A 614 -26.14 11.68 -9.16
N HIS A 615 -26.24 12.95 -9.55
CA HIS A 615 -27.51 13.67 -9.61
C HIS A 615 -28.43 13.18 -10.74
N ASP A 616 -27.89 12.79 -11.88
CA ASP A 616 -28.64 12.14 -12.96
C ASP A 616 -29.23 10.80 -12.46
N GLY A 617 -28.43 9.99 -11.75
CA GLY A 617 -28.89 8.74 -11.14
C GLY A 617 -30.00 8.93 -10.10
N LEU A 618 -29.91 9.98 -9.29
CA LEU A 618 -30.98 10.37 -8.34
C LEU A 618 -32.26 10.80 -9.06
N ALA A 619 -32.15 11.52 -10.18
CA ALA A 619 -33.30 11.96 -10.97
C ALA A 619 -34.00 10.79 -11.69
N ASP A 620 -33.25 9.76 -12.08
CA ASP A 620 -33.77 8.54 -12.72
C ASP A 620 -34.38 7.53 -11.74
N GLY A 621 -34.47 7.86 -10.45
CA GLY A 621 -35.08 7.00 -9.42
C GLY A 621 -34.23 5.78 -9.07
N VAL A 622 -32.92 5.83 -9.32
CA VAL A 622 -31.99 4.85 -8.76
C VAL A 622 -31.95 5.07 -7.25
N ASP A 623 -32.46 4.11 -6.49
CA ASP A 623 -32.45 4.14 -5.02
C ASP A 623 -30.99 4.11 -4.54
N LEU A 624 -30.45 5.28 -4.17
CA LEU A 624 -29.10 5.45 -3.62
C LEU A 624 -29.06 5.25 -2.10
N GLY A 625 -30.08 4.62 -1.50
CA GLY A 625 -30.12 4.26 -0.09
C GLY A 625 -30.33 5.47 0.82
N ASP A 626 -31.59 5.91 0.94
CA ASP A 626 -31.94 7.11 1.68
C ASP A 626 -32.48 6.79 3.09
N GLU A 627 -31.78 7.23 4.14
CA GLU A 627 -32.44 7.62 5.40
C GLU A 627 -32.64 9.14 5.35
N GLY A 628 -33.76 9.52 4.74
CA GLY A 628 -34.12 10.88 4.38
C GLY A 628 -34.31 11.83 5.58
N PHE A 629 -33.87 13.06 5.40
CA PHE A 629 -34.44 14.22 6.07
C PHE A 629 -34.66 15.29 5.02
N VAL A 630 -35.93 15.56 4.70
CA VAL A 630 -36.35 16.58 3.74
C VAL A 630 -36.04 17.97 4.32
N MET A 631 -35.16 18.72 3.67
CA MET A 631 -35.02 20.15 3.93
C MET A 631 -36.25 20.87 3.38
N GLY A 632 -37.04 21.48 4.27
CA GLY A 632 -38.25 22.21 3.93
C GLY A 632 -37.98 23.35 2.95
N GLY A 633 -38.29 23.12 1.68
CA GLY A 633 -38.52 24.17 0.69
C GLY A 633 -39.89 24.77 0.94
N GLY A 634 -39.93 26.00 1.45
CA GLY A 634 -41.15 26.80 1.43
C GLY A 634 -41.50 27.12 -0.02
N THR A 635 -42.52 26.46 -0.56
CA THR A 635 -43.23 26.94 -1.75
C THR A 635 -44.41 27.79 -1.30
N ASP A 636 -44.46 29.02 -1.80
CA ASP A 636 -45.60 29.92 -1.76
C ASP A 636 -46.90 29.18 -2.14
N GLU A 637 -47.79 28.98 -1.19
CA GLU A 637 -49.22 28.86 -1.46
C GLU A 637 -50.02 29.65 -0.42
N GLY A 638 -50.77 30.64 -0.91
CA GLY A 638 -52.10 30.96 -0.44
C GLY A 638 -52.24 31.50 0.99
N VAL A 639 -52.20 32.83 1.10
CA VAL A 639 -52.85 33.56 2.19
C VAL A 639 -54.34 33.16 2.28
N ALA A 640 -54.77 32.62 3.41
CA ALA A 640 -56.15 32.67 3.88
C ALA A 640 -56.17 33.08 5.37
N PRO A 641 -57.15 33.88 5.84
CA PRO A 641 -57.02 34.68 7.05
C PRO A 641 -57.18 33.85 8.32
N LEU A 642 -56.39 34.22 9.33
CA LEU A 642 -56.55 33.81 10.73
C LEU A 642 -57.83 34.41 11.30
N ASP A 643 -58.84 33.58 11.52
CA ASP A 643 -59.93 33.86 12.46
C ASP A 643 -60.16 32.64 13.37
N GLY A 644 -60.12 32.89 14.67
CA GLY A 644 -60.80 32.06 15.66
C GLY A 644 -59.97 30.96 16.33
N ILE A 645 -59.51 31.27 17.55
CA ILE A 645 -59.80 30.56 18.82
C ILE A 645 -58.57 30.65 19.72
N ALA A 646 -58.54 31.74 20.50
CA ALA A 646 -58.06 31.67 21.87
C ALA A 646 -59.20 31.09 22.72
N VAL A 647 -58.89 30.22 23.71
CA VAL A 647 -59.46 30.18 25.07
C VAL A 647 -59.16 28.82 25.73
N LEU A 648 -58.83 28.90 27.03
CA LEU A 648 -58.52 27.85 28.05
C LEU A 648 -57.06 27.39 28.02
N LEU A 649 -56.24 27.62 29.06
CA LEU A 649 -56.49 27.42 30.48
C LEU A 649 -55.57 28.32 31.34
N ASN A 650 -56.14 29.00 32.34
CA ASN A 650 -55.50 29.28 33.62
C ASN A 650 -56.55 29.74 34.64
N SER A 651 -56.88 28.87 35.59
CA SER A 651 -57.32 29.23 36.94
C SER A 651 -57.17 28.00 37.84
N GLU A 652 -55.99 27.84 38.45
CA GLU A 652 -55.78 27.74 39.91
C GLU A 652 -54.28 27.78 40.23
#